data_AF-A0A9E4QA12-F1
#
_entry.id   AF-A0A9E4QA12-F1
#
_cell.length_a   1.000
_cell.length_b   1.000
_cell.length_c   1.000
_cell.angle_alpha   90.00
_cell.angle_beta   90.00
_cell.angle_gamma   90.00
#
_symmetry.space_group_name_H-M   'P 1'
#
loop_
_entity.id
_entity.type
_entity.pdbx_description
1 polymer ?
#
loop_
_entity_poly.entity_id
_entity_poly.type
_entity_poly.pdbx_seq_one_letter_code
_entity_poly.pdbx_strand_id
1 'polypeptide(L)'
;DWCLPWVPKPEGGRDRNPLSILSRWKVFDNLRRSLVPLGLLSFLITAWLVSPGIAAVAGLVTAFLLFFQPFVRLTTWARRSPGSQRLARLDLGHSLERSLVEAALIPHQTLIALDAIVRVWYRRWVSRRKLLEWTTAQMEAWERGRGRGLIALGVGLSSLMAVGVAAALWTFQPQSLWAAGPFLAVWLVSPVIVGRMNARRKIRRPRERISDNDRRMLRRIARKTWRYFDEFVQPGTHWLPPDNYQVSHQNHVALRTSPTNIGLWTLSALAAYDFGYISWDGILHRLGGTLQTLDELERFRGHFYNWYDLLTLKPLEPRYVSTVDSGNLVASLWSLRVGIEARKNSPLFPIQALEGLKETYEALVASLELHEITGEVSSYLDSIGEILSSPAPDLRQRIRELDDLRPLVLSLAERLGKVRVESSSWAESLVRQVSDWSEIVERYLAWVRMLDELPDEAPVADQALSIEQLAQGKFPLEGDASDSRDFPDKLAVALSEARSRAIESVQEADHISAAAGRIGDEVEFGFLYDPYRRIFTVGYNVSEMRRDKSFYDLLASEARLTSYVAIAKGDVPPDHWLSLSRPYGTVDGRKVLNSWGGTMFEYLMPMIFQRDFENSLLSSAMREAVEVQIDYAHRRGVPWGISESAYADLDANKTYQYRAFGVPGLGLKYGLDQDLVVAPYATLLALEITPERTVANLRRLSDIGLEGEYGYFEAIDFSRQRSREGERGVLVRAYMAHHQAMGLLALQNFFHDGVIRRHFHSDPRTRAAEPLLYERIPTALPSDRVPTERLETELAPVQVVGRSVSRFDTPSTAQPVTQLLSNGSYTVMVTGAGGGFSRWRDFDITRWRSDPTRDHWGTFFYLTDLEREQTWS
;
A
#
# COMPACT_ATOMS: atom_id res chain seq x y z
N ASP A 1 -13.12 3.11 42.46
CA ASP A 1 -12.67 4.45 42.90
C ASP A 1 -12.95 5.50 41.83
N TRP A 2 -12.41 5.33 40.62
CA TRP A 2 -12.60 6.27 39.51
C TRP A 2 -14.03 6.46 38.96
N CYS A 3 -15.01 5.67 39.40
CA CYS A 3 -16.44 5.93 39.09
C CYS A 3 -17.06 6.96 40.04
N LEU A 4 -16.47 7.17 41.22
CA LEU A 4 -17.01 8.05 42.25
C LEU A 4 -16.65 9.51 41.97
N PRO A 5 -17.37 10.49 42.55
CA PRO A 5 -17.00 11.90 42.46
C PRO A 5 -15.65 12.25 43.08
N TRP A 6 -15.07 11.35 43.88
CA TRP A 6 -13.84 11.54 44.63
C TRP A 6 -12.87 10.38 44.43
N VAL A 7 -11.58 10.66 44.29
CA VAL A 7 -10.49 9.69 44.08
C VAL A 7 -9.39 9.82 45.15
N PRO A 8 -8.71 8.73 45.53
CA PRO A 8 -7.67 8.78 46.56
C PRO A 8 -6.42 9.55 46.11
N LYS A 9 -5.82 10.34 47.02
CA LYS A 9 -4.56 11.06 46.81
C LYS A 9 -3.34 10.19 47.19
N PRO A 10 -2.17 10.39 46.55
CA PRO A 10 -0.92 9.71 46.93
C PRO A 10 -0.51 9.94 48.39
N GLU A 11 -0.74 11.15 48.90
CA GLU A 11 -0.37 11.58 50.27
C GLU A 11 -1.45 11.27 51.33
N GLY A 12 -2.53 10.58 50.93
CA GLY A 12 -3.70 10.33 51.78
C GLY A 12 -4.83 11.35 51.58
N GLY A 13 -6.07 10.94 51.91
CA GLY A 13 -7.28 11.73 51.65
C GLY A 13 -7.89 11.49 50.26
N ARG A 14 -8.90 12.28 49.90
CA ARG A 14 -9.62 12.19 48.61
C ARG A 14 -9.67 13.56 47.92
N ASP A 15 -9.46 13.59 46.61
CA ASP A 15 -9.69 14.76 45.77
C ASP A 15 -10.91 14.58 44.87
N ARG A 16 -11.41 15.67 44.30
CA ARG A 16 -12.42 15.63 43.24
C ARG A 16 -11.86 14.86 42.05
N ASN A 17 -12.67 13.96 41.51
CA ASN A 17 -12.29 13.15 40.36
C ASN A 17 -12.10 14.03 39.12
N PRO A 18 -10.93 14.00 38.45
CA PRO A 18 -10.66 14.83 37.26
C PRO A 18 -11.43 14.35 36.03
N LEU A 19 -12.03 13.15 36.06
CA LEU A 19 -12.82 12.62 34.96
C LEU A 19 -14.19 13.30 34.86
N SER A 20 -14.57 13.65 33.61
CA SER A 20 -15.93 14.12 33.30
C SER A 20 -17.00 13.09 33.72
N ILE A 21 -18.25 13.55 33.90
CA ILE A 21 -19.38 12.65 34.22
C ILE A 21 -19.50 11.52 33.20
N LEU A 22 -19.35 11.86 31.91
CA LEU A 22 -19.40 10.88 30.82
C LEU A 22 -18.27 9.85 30.93
N SER A 23 -17.03 10.28 31.19
CA SER A 23 -15.90 9.37 31.37
C SER A 23 -16.09 8.46 32.59
N ARG A 24 -16.63 8.98 33.70
CA ARG A 24 -16.97 8.16 34.88
C ARG A 24 -18.05 7.13 34.59
N TRP A 25 -19.09 7.51 33.84
CA TRP A 25 -20.13 6.58 33.39
C TRP A 25 -19.56 5.48 32.49
N LYS A 26 -18.65 5.81 31.56
CA LYS A 26 -17.96 4.81 30.73
C LYS A 26 -17.19 3.79 31.57
N VAL A 27 -16.46 4.25 32.59
CA VAL A 27 -15.75 3.35 33.52
C VAL A 27 -16.73 2.46 34.28
N PHE A 28 -17.83 3.02 34.79
CA PHE A 28 -18.87 2.25 35.47
C PHE A 28 -19.53 1.21 34.56
N ASP A 29 -19.93 1.60 33.33
CA ASP A 29 -20.56 0.68 32.38
C ASP A 29 -19.62 -0.45 31.99
N ASN A 30 -18.31 -0.20 31.86
CA ASN A 30 -17.32 -1.26 31.65
C ASN A 30 -17.29 -2.26 32.82
N LEU A 31 -17.34 -1.80 34.07
CA LEU A 31 -17.42 -2.68 35.26
C LEU A 31 -18.76 -3.43 35.34
N ARG A 32 -19.86 -2.81 34.93
CA ARG A 32 -21.17 -3.47 34.85
C ARG A 32 -21.16 -4.56 33.79
N ARG A 33 -20.58 -4.28 32.60
CA ARG A 33 -20.50 -5.23 31.49
C ARG A 33 -19.68 -6.48 31.84
N SER A 34 -18.68 -6.38 32.71
CA SER A 34 -17.94 -7.58 33.17
C SER A 34 -18.80 -8.54 33.99
N LEU A 35 -19.94 -8.10 34.53
CA LEU A 35 -20.88 -8.95 35.25
C LEU A 35 -21.92 -9.61 34.33
N VAL A 36 -22.03 -9.20 33.07
CA VAL A 36 -23.05 -9.72 32.14
C VAL A 36 -22.91 -11.22 31.88
N PRO A 37 -21.71 -11.78 31.57
CA PRO A 37 -21.58 -13.21 31.34
C PRO A 37 -21.97 -14.04 32.57
N LEU A 38 -21.50 -13.63 33.75
CA LEU A 38 -21.85 -14.26 35.02
C LEU A 38 -23.36 -14.17 35.30
N GLY A 39 -23.95 -12.99 35.11
CA GLY A 39 -25.38 -12.76 35.30
C GLY A 39 -26.24 -13.63 34.37
N LEU A 40 -25.88 -13.72 33.10
CA LEU A 40 -26.58 -14.57 32.13
C LEU A 40 -26.45 -16.06 32.49
N LEU A 41 -25.25 -16.51 32.88
CA LEU A 41 -25.02 -17.90 33.27
C LEU A 41 -25.81 -18.27 34.52
N SER A 42 -25.72 -17.45 35.58
CA SER A 42 -26.46 -17.66 36.83
C SER A 42 -27.97 -17.55 36.64
N PHE A 43 -28.44 -16.67 35.76
CA PHE A 43 -29.85 -16.54 35.41
C PHE A 43 -30.37 -17.81 34.74
N LEU A 44 -29.66 -18.32 33.72
CA LEU A 44 -30.03 -19.55 33.02
C LEU A 44 -30.04 -20.77 33.96
N ILE A 45 -28.95 -21.01 34.68
CA ILE A 45 -28.84 -22.20 35.55
C ILE A 45 -29.89 -22.17 36.67
N THR A 46 -30.09 -21.04 37.33
CA THR A 46 -31.12 -20.90 38.37
C THR A 46 -32.51 -21.11 37.79
N ALA A 47 -32.83 -20.50 36.64
CA ALA A 47 -34.13 -20.67 35.99
C ALA A 47 -34.41 -22.14 35.60
N TRP A 48 -33.40 -22.85 35.10
CA TRP A 48 -33.52 -24.25 34.71
C TRP A 48 -33.81 -25.19 35.90
N LEU A 49 -33.29 -24.85 37.10
CA LEU A 49 -33.48 -25.65 38.32
C LEU A 49 -34.80 -25.35 39.06
N VAL A 50 -35.49 -24.25 38.75
CA VAL A 50 -36.73 -23.84 39.45
C VAL A 50 -37.97 -24.49 38.86
N SER A 51 -38.25 -24.27 37.56
CA SER A 51 -39.39 -24.91 36.89
C SER A 51 -39.25 -24.90 35.36
N PRO A 52 -39.91 -25.83 34.64
CA PRO A 52 -39.84 -25.87 33.18
C PRO A 52 -40.40 -24.63 32.48
N GLY A 53 -41.45 -24.01 33.04
CA GLY A 53 -42.02 -22.77 32.49
C GLY A 53 -41.07 -21.58 32.61
N ILE A 54 -40.42 -21.43 33.76
CA ILE A 54 -39.42 -20.38 33.99
C ILE A 54 -38.16 -20.65 33.16
N ALA A 55 -37.75 -21.91 33.03
CA ALA A 55 -36.64 -22.32 32.18
C ALA A 55 -36.83 -21.90 30.71
N ALA A 56 -38.04 -22.10 30.17
CA ALA A 56 -38.41 -21.70 28.82
C ALA A 56 -38.35 -20.17 28.63
N VAL A 57 -38.95 -19.43 29.57
CA VAL A 57 -38.95 -17.96 29.53
C VAL A 57 -37.53 -17.41 29.62
N ALA A 58 -36.72 -17.91 30.54
CA ALA A 58 -35.32 -17.50 30.68
C ALA A 58 -34.50 -17.79 29.42
N GLY A 59 -34.67 -18.97 28.82
CA GLY A 59 -34.04 -19.33 27.55
C GLY A 59 -34.43 -18.37 26.41
N LEU A 60 -35.72 -18.03 26.29
CA LEU A 60 -36.22 -17.09 25.28
C LEU A 60 -35.70 -15.66 25.51
N VAL A 61 -35.68 -15.18 26.75
CA VAL A 61 -35.15 -13.84 27.07
C VAL A 61 -33.65 -13.77 26.76
N THR A 62 -32.87 -14.77 27.17
CA THR A 62 -31.43 -14.80 26.88
C THR A 62 -31.17 -14.92 25.38
N ALA A 63 -31.92 -15.75 24.66
CA ALA A 63 -31.85 -15.84 23.21
C ALA A 63 -32.19 -14.48 22.56
N PHE A 64 -33.28 -13.83 22.99
CA PHE A 64 -33.63 -12.51 22.47
C PHE A 64 -32.51 -11.49 22.69
N LEU A 65 -31.91 -11.44 23.88
CA LEU A 65 -30.81 -10.52 24.19
C LEU A 65 -29.57 -10.77 23.30
N LEU A 66 -29.20 -12.03 23.08
CA LEU A 66 -28.05 -12.41 22.25
C LEU A 66 -28.31 -12.18 20.76
N PHE A 67 -29.52 -12.48 20.29
CA PHE A 67 -29.90 -12.44 18.87
C PHE A 67 -30.65 -11.15 18.48
N PHE A 68 -30.75 -10.16 19.37
CA PHE A 68 -31.40 -8.88 19.11
C PHE A 68 -30.79 -8.17 17.89
N GLN A 69 -29.46 -8.15 17.78
CA GLN A 69 -28.75 -7.50 16.67
C GLN A 69 -29.04 -8.18 15.32
N PRO A 70 -28.90 -9.51 15.17
CA PRO A 70 -29.39 -10.24 13.99
C PRO A 70 -30.85 -9.97 13.66
N PHE A 71 -31.73 -9.95 14.66
CA PHE A 71 -33.16 -9.68 14.47
C PHE A 71 -33.40 -8.29 13.87
N VAL A 72 -32.78 -7.25 14.42
CA VAL A 72 -32.84 -5.89 13.86
C VAL A 72 -32.30 -5.86 12.42
N ARG A 73 -31.18 -6.54 12.15
CA ARG A 73 -30.59 -6.59 10.79
C ARG A 73 -31.44 -7.35 9.77
N LEU A 74 -32.18 -8.37 10.21
CA LEU A 74 -33.15 -9.06 9.37
C LEU A 74 -34.26 -8.11 8.92
N THR A 75 -34.78 -7.27 9.84
CA THR A 75 -35.81 -6.28 9.52
C THR A 75 -35.31 -5.19 8.58
N THR A 76 -34.03 -4.81 8.66
CA THR A 76 -33.44 -3.82 7.74
C THR A 76 -33.09 -4.43 6.38
N TRP A 77 -32.66 -5.69 6.32
CA TRP A 77 -32.47 -6.43 5.08
C TRP A 77 -33.78 -6.51 4.28
N ALA A 78 -34.89 -6.85 4.94
CA ALA A 78 -36.21 -6.94 4.31
C ALA A 78 -36.73 -5.61 3.73
N ARG A 79 -36.19 -4.47 4.17
CA ARG A 79 -36.62 -3.12 3.77
C ARG A 79 -35.69 -2.44 2.76
N ARG A 80 -34.59 -3.09 2.36
CA ARG A 80 -33.53 -2.48 1.52
C ARG A 80 -33.69 -2.81 0.03
N SER A 81 -33.25 -1.88 -0.82
CA SER A 81 -33.32 -1.99 -2.29
C SER A 81 -32.46 -3.15 -2.83
N PRO A 82 -32.81 -3.75 -3.99
CA PRO A 82 -32.15 -4.94 -4.54
C PRO A 82 -30.62 -4.88 -4.59
N GLY A 83 -30.03 -3.74 -4.99
CA GLY A 83 -28.58 -3.55 -5.07
C GLY A 83 -27.83 -3.60 -3.74
N SER A 84 -28.52 -3.37 -2.60
CA SER A 84 -27.92 -3.37 -1.27
C SER A 84 -28.16 -4.64 -0.45
N GLN A 85 -28.90 -5.61 -1.01
CA GLN A 85 -29.27 -6.85 -0.33
C GLN A 85 -28.09 -7.79 -0.08
N ARG A 86 -27.06 -7.78 -0.96
CA ARG A 86 -25.86 -8.61 -0.80
C ARG A 86 -25.07 -8.23 0.46
N LEU A 87 -24.82 -6.94 0.66
CA LEU A 87 -24.15 -6.40 1.86
C LEU A 87 -24.97 -6.67 3.12
N ALA A 88 -26.29 -6.43 3.07
CA ALA A 88 -27.17 -6.69 4.19
C ALA A 88 -27.22 -8.19 4.57
N ARG A 89 -27.10 -9.11 3.60
CA ARG A 89 -27.00 -10.55 3.84
C ARG A 89 -25.68 -10.94 4.51
N LEU A 90 -24.55 -10.37 4.08
CA LEU A 90 -23.25 -10.56 4.72
C LEU A 90 -23.27 -10.01 6.16
N ASP A 91 -23.80 -8.81 6.35
CA ASP A 91 -23.98 -8.18 7.66
C ASP A 91 -24.86 -9.00 8.62
N LEU A 92 -25.93 -9.61 8.10
CA LEU A 92 -26.78 -10.51 8.85
C LEU A 92 -26.02 -11.79 9.23
N GLY A 93 -25.30 -12.39 8.27
CA GLY A 93 -24.46 -13.56 8.49
C GLY A 93 -23.43 -13.34 9.60
N HIS A 94 -22.65 -12.26 9.52
CA HIS A 94 -21.66 -11.92 10.54
C HIS A 94 -22.27 -11.65 11.92
N SER A 95 -23.47 -11.08 11.96
CA SER A 95 -24.14 -10.83 13.25
C SER A 95 -24.65 -12.13 13.86
N LEU A 96 -25.18 -13.04 13.06
CA LEU A 96 -25.59 -14.37 13.50
C LEU A 96 -24.38 -15.17 14.00
N GLU A 97 -23.28 -15.19 13.24
CA GLU A 97 -22.03 -15.82 13.64
C GLU A 97 -21.54 -15.27 14.98
N ARG A 98 -21.53 -13.94 15.15
CA ARG A 98 -21.12 -13.30 16.40
C ARG A 98 -22.02 -13.69 17.57
N SER A 99 -23.35 -13.64 17.40
CA SER A 99 -24.30 -14.02 18.45
C SER A 99 -24.15 -15.48 18.85
N LEU A 100 -23.88 -16.38 17.89
CA LEU A 100 -23.62 -17.80 18.15
C LEU A 100 -22.31 -18.01 18.93
N VAL A 101 -21.24 -17.29 18.57
CA VAL A 101 -19.98 -17.33 19.30
C VAL A 101 -20.13 -16.76 20.71
N GLU A 102 -20.84 -15.64 20.87
CA GLU A 102 -21.13 -15.06 22.19
C GLU A 102 -21.93 -16.05 23.05
N ALA A 103 -22.94 -16.72 22.50
CA ALA A 103 -23.71 -17.75 23.20
C ALA A 103 -22.86 -18.96 23.62
N ALA A 104 -21.95 -19.40 22.74
CA ALA A 104 -21.04 -20.52 23.00
C ALA A 104 -20.03 -20.23 24.11
N LEU A 105 -19.60 -18.97 24.22
CA LEU A 105 -18.53 -18.56 25.11
C LEU A 105 -19.02 -18.02 26.46
N ILE A 106 -20.33 -18.00 26.75
CA ILE A 106 -20.86 -17.54 28.05
C ILE A 106 -20.13 -18.19 29.24
N PRO A 107 -19.95 -19.54 29.29
CA PRO A 107 -19.23 -20.17 30.39
C PRO A 107 -17.77 -19.72 30.50
N HIS A 108 -17.07 -19.69 29.36
CA HIS A 108 -15.67 -19.28 29.29
C HIS A 108 -15.47 -17.82 29.70
N GLN A 109 -16.31 -16.91 29.20
CA GLN A 109 -16.31 -15.50 29.58
C GLN A 109 -16.63 -15.31 31.06
N THR A 110 -17.49 -16.15 31.63
CA THR A 110 -17.80 -16.14 33.06
C THR A 110 -16.57 -16.51 33.90
N LEU A 111 -15.83 -17.54 33.49
CA LEU A 111 -14.58 -17.94 34.15
C LEU A 111 -13.51 -16.84 34.09
N ILE A 112 -13.34 -16.19 32.93
CA ILE A 112 -12.41 -15.06 32.78
C ILE A 112 -12.84 -13.88 33.66
N ALA A 113 -14.12 -13.54 33.66
CA ALA A 113 -14.65 -12.44 34.47
C ALA A 113 -14.48 -12.72 35.97
N LEU A 114 -14.79 -13.94 36.42
CA LEU A 114 -14.61 -14.37 37.81
C LEU A 114 -13.14 -14.33 38.23
N ASP A 115 -12.22 -14.88 37.43
CA ASP A 115 -10.78 -14.81 37.70
C ASP A 115 -10.31 -13.35 37.82
N ALA A 116 -10.70 -12.49 36.87
CA ALA A 116 -10.35 -11.08 36.89
C ALA A 116 -10.88 -10.37 38.15
N ILE A 117 -12.15 -10.59 38.51
CA ILE A 117 -12.77 -10.01 39.71
C ILE A 117 -12.02 -10.49 40.96
N VAL A 118 -11.90 -11.80 41.15
CA VAL A 118 -11.24 -12.39 42.33
C VAL A 118 -9.79 -11.91 42.44
N ARG A 119 -9.05 -11.89 41.34
CA ARG A 119 -7.66 -11.45 41.28
C ARG A 119 -7.50 -9.98 41.62
N VAL A 120 -8.37 -9.09 41.13
CA VAL A 120 -8.34 -7.67 41.46
C VAL A 120 -8.60 -7.47 42.95
N TRP A 121 -9.59 -8.14 43.53
CA TRP A 121 -9.86 -8.07 44.98
C TRP A 121 -8.69 -8.63 45.80
N TYR A 122 -8.14 -9.78 45.41
CA TYR A 122 -6.99 -10.37 46.07
C TYR A 122 -5.75 -9.46 46.01
N ARG A 123 -5.42 -8.91 44.83
CA ARG A 123 -4.30 -7.98 44.67
C ARG A 123 -4.47 -6.71 45.47
N ARG A 124 -5.68 -6.14 45.47
CA ARG A 124 -5.95 -4.87 46.13
C ARG A 124 -5.97 -4.98 47.65
N TRP A 125 -6.57 -6.04 48.19
CA TRP A 125 -6.86 -6.13 49.63
C TRP A 125 -5.95 -7.08 50.39
N VAL A 126 -5.44 -8.13 49.73
CA VAL A 126 -4.63 -9.17 50.38
C VAL A 126 -3.16 -9.03 50.02
N SER A 127 -2.80 -9.21 48.74
CA SER A 127 -1.38 -9.34 48.37
C SER A 127 -0.65 -8.01 48.20
N ARG A 128 -1.36 -6.94 47.81
CA ARG A 128 -0.82 -5.60 47.50
C ARG A 128 0.38 -5.58 46.52
N ARG A 129 0.56 -6.66 45.75
CA ARG A 129 1.62 -6.83 44.76
C ARG A 129 1.05 -6.73 43.35
N LYS A 130 1.87 -6.31 42.37
CA LYS A 130 1.50 -6.24 40.95
C LYS A 130 0.24 -5.39 40.67
N LEU A 131 0.07 -4.29 41.40
CA LEU A 131 -1.06 -3.37 41.24
C LEU A 131 -1.02 -2.56 39.94
N LEU A 132 0.17 -2.43 39.33
CA LEU A 132 0.42 -1.71 38.08
C LEU A 132 0.67 -2.64 36.89
N GLU A 133 0.43 -3.95 37.04
CA GLU A 133 0.56 -4.92 35.95
C GLU A 133 -0.65 -4.76 35.02
N TRP A 134 -0.45 -4.01 33.92
CA TRP A 134 -1.47 -3.74 32.90
C TRP A 134 -1.60 -4.84 31.84
N THR A 135 -0.69 -5.82 31.85
CA THR A 135 -0.76 -6.99 30.97
C THR A 135 -1.68 -8.03 31.59
N THR A 136 -2.67 -8.47 30.82
CA THR A 136 -3.50 -9.61 31.24
C THR A 136 -2.64 -10.88 31.28
N ALA A 137 -2.90 -11.80 32.22
CA ALA A 137 -2.16 -13.06 32.27
C ALA A 137 -2.28 -13.90 30.98
N GLN A 138 -3.31 -13.64 30.17
CA GLN A 138 -3.49 -14.20 28.85
C GLN A 138 -2.50 -13.63 27.81
N MET A 139 -2.18 -12.32 27.86
CA MET A 139 -1.11 -11.71 27.04
C MET A 139 0.26 -12.27 27.42
N GLU A 140 0.56 -12.35 28.71
CA GLU A 140 1.84 -12.87 29.20
C GLU A 140 2.04 -14.37 28.85
N ALA A 141 0.95 -15.15 28.86
CA ALA A 141 0.97 -16.54 28.41
C ALA A 141 1.12 -16.67 26.89
N TRP A 142 0.63 -15.72 26.11
CA TRP A 142 0.86 -15.66 24.66
C TRP A 142 2.32 -15.38 24.32
N GLU A 143 2.95 -14.42 25.00
CA GLU A 143 4.37 -14.11 24.84
C GLU A 143 5.27 -15.31 25.19
N ARG A 144 4.86 -16.11 26.18
CA ARG A 144 5.58 -17.34 26.59
C ARG A 144 5.19 -18.61 25.82
N GLY A 145 4.43 -18.50 24.72
CA GLY A 145 4.01 -19.64 23.89
C GLY A 145 3.01 -20.62 24.54
N ARG A 146 2.56 -20.36 25.77
CA ARG A 146 1.61 -21.21 26.54
C ARG A 146 0.14 -20.83 26.33
N GLY A 147 -0.14 -19.72 25.63
CA GLY A 147 -1.49 -19.16 25.50
C GLY A 147 -2.51 -20.06 24.80
N ARG A 148 -2.09 -20.91 23.84
CA ARG A 148 -3.00 -21.84 23.14
C ARG A 148 -3.54 -22.93 24.05
N GLY A 149 -2.68 -23.51 24.90
CA GLY A 149 -3.09 -24.56 25.84
C GLY A 149 -4.04 -24.04 26.92
N LEU A 150 -3.81 -22.81 27.41
CA LEU A 150 -4.67 -22.17 28.41
C LEU A 150 -6.06 -21.82 27.86
N ILE A 151 -6.14 -21.35 26.61
CA ILE A 151 -7.44 -21.11 25.94
C ILE A 151 -8.16 -22.44 25.73
N ALA A 152 -7.47 -23.48 25.24
CA ALA A 152 -8.07 -24.79 25.03
C ALA A 152 -8.60 -25.39 26.35
N LEU A 153 -7.86 -25.25 27.45
CA LEU A 153 -8.28 -25.70 28.78
C LEU A 153 -9.47 -24.90 29.31
N GLY A 154 -9.43 -23.58 29.20
CA GLY A 154 -10.52 -22.70 29.65
C GLY A 154 -11.83 -22.90 28.86
N VAL A 155 -11.74 -23.24 27.58
CA VAL A 155 -12.91 -23.55 26.76
C VAL A 155 -13.34 -25.01 26.98
N GLY A 156 -12.42 -25.95 27.17
CA GLY A 156 -12.73 -27.34 27.54
C GLY A 156 -13.50 -27.45 28.86
N LEU A 157 -13.22 -26.56 29.82
CA LEU A 157 -13.99 -26.46 31.06
C LEU A 157 -15.46 -26.05 30.83
N SER A 158 -15.75 -25.35 29.73
CA SER A 158 -17.13 -25.01 29.33
C SER A 158 -17.92 -26.26 28.92
N SER A 159 -17.28 -27.19 28.20
CA SER A 159 -17.88 -28.49 27.86
C SER A 159 -18.11 -29.36 29.10
N LEU A 160 -17.15 -29.40 30.04
CA LEU A 160 -17.32 -30.12 31.31
C LEU A 160 -18.46 -29.54 32.14
N MET A 161 -18.56 -28.20 32.18
CA MET A 161 -19.67 -27.53 32.87
C MET A 161 -21.02 -27.84 32.22
N ALA A 162 -21.08 -27.89 30.88
CA ALA A 162 -22.31 -28.27 30.16
C ALA A 162 -22.76 -29.70 30.55
N VAL A 163 -21.83 -30.65 30.61
CA VAL A 163 -22.12 -32.03 31.06
C VAL A 163 -22.58 -32.06 32.52
N GLY A 164 -21.90 -31.33 33.40
CA GLY A 164 -22.27 -31.24 34.82
C GLY A 164 -23.65 -30.64 35.05
N VAL A 165 -23.98 -29.55 34.34
CA VAL A 165 -25.31 -28.93 34.41
C VAL A 165 -26.38 -29.84 33.80
N ALA A 166 -26.10 -30.51 32.68
CA ALA A 166 -27.02 -31.48 32.09
C ALA A 166 -27.33 -32.63 33.06
N ALA A 167 -26.31 -33.18 33.73
CA ALA A 167 -26.48 -34.22 34.73
C ALA A 167 -27.32 -33.74 35.93
N ALA A 168 -27.06 -32.52 36.42
CA ALA A 168 -27.85 -31.94 37.51
C ALA A 168 -29.33 -31.71 37.10
N LEU A 169 -29.59 -31.26 35.87
CA LEU A 169 -30.94 -31.11 35.37
C LEU A 169 -31.63 -32.47 35.19
N TRP A 170 -30.92 -33.48 34.70
CA TRP A 170 -31.44 -34.84 34.62
C TRP A 170 -31.86 -35.40 35.99
N THR A 171 -31.15 -35.05 37.06
CA THR A 171 -31.49 -35.54 38.41
C THR A 171 -32.58 -34.71 39.09
N PHE A 172 -32.57 -33.38 38.95
CA PHE A 172 -33.44 -32.50 39.73
C PHE A 172 -34.65 -31.94 38.96
N GLN A 173 -34.51 -31.69 37.66
CA GLN A 173 -35.56 -31.10 36.80
C GLN A 173 -35.48 -31.62 35.35
N PRO A 174 -35.81 -32.89 35.08
CA PRO A 174 -35.64 -33.48 33.74
C PRO A 174 -36.45 -32.75 32.67
N GLN A 175 -37.62 -32.23 33.05
CA GLN A 175 -38.50 -31.48 32.17
C GLN A 175 -37.93 -30.11 31.75
N SER A 176 -36.86 -29.60 32.36
CA SER A 176 -36.20 -28.37 31.91
C SER A 176 -35.17 -28.60 30.81
N LEU A 177 -34.82 -29.87 30.51
CA LEU A 177 -33.77 -30.21 29.54
C LEU A 177 -34.11 -29.78 28.10
N TRP A 178 -35.38 -29.75 27.71
CA TRP A 178 -35.76 -29.27 26.37
C TRP A 178 -35.46 -27.78 26.19
N ALA A 179 -35.60 -26.97 27.26
CA ALA A 179 -35.31 -25.54 27.23
C ALA A 179 -33.80 -25.26 27.39
N ALA A 180 -33.08 -26.05 28.19
CA ALA A 180 -31.64 -25.92 28.39
C ALA A 180 -30.80 -26.51 27.23
N GLY A 181 -31.35 -27.51 26.53
CA GLY A 181 -30.67 -28.30 25.50
C GLY A 181 -29.92 -27.48 24.44
N PRO A 182 -30.52 -26.45 23.83
CA PRO A 182 -29.83 -25.62 22.84
C PRO A 182 -28.57 -24.94 23.39
N PHE A 183 -28.62 -24.39 24.61
CA PHE A 183 -27.46 -23.75 25.22
C PHE A 183 -26.39 -24.77 25.63
N LEU A 184 -26.80 -25.89 26.23
CA LEU A 184 -25.90 -26.97 26.63
C LEU A 184 -25.16 -27.57 25.42
N ALA A 185 -25.86 -27.75 24.29
CA ALA A 185 -25.26 -28.24 23.05
C ALA A 185 -24.18 -27.28 22.52
N VAL A 186 -24.47 -25.98 22.49
CA VAL A 186 -23.50 -24.97 22.02
C VAL A 186 -22.31 -24.85 22.97
N TRP A 187 -22.53 -24.95 24.29
CA TRP A 187 -21.45 -24.97 25.28
C TRP A 187 -20.56 -26.21 25.15
N LEU A 188 -21.16 -27.38 24.88
CA LEU A 188 -20.44 -28.64 24.64
C LEU A 188 -19.51 -28.55 23.43
N VAL A 189 -19.97 -27.92 22.34
CA VAL A 189 -19.22 -27.78 21.07
C VAL A 189 -18.28 -26.56 21.07
N SER A 190 -18.28 -25.74 22.11
CA SER A 190 -17.47 -24.52 22.20
C SER A 190 -15.96 -24.73 21.92
N PRO A 191 -15.28 -25.83 22.30
CA PRO A 191 -13.88 -26.06 21.94
C PRO A 191 -13.66 -26.23 20.44
N VAL A 192 -14.62 -26.82 19.72
CA VAL A 192 -14.56 -26.99 18.26
C VAL A 192 -14.74 -25.64 17.57
N ILE A 193 -15.68 -24.82 18.05
CA ILE A 193 -15.93 -23.47 17.53
C ILE A 193 -14.65 -22.62 17.69
N VAL A 194 -14.10 -22.56 18.90
CA VAL A 194 -12.86 -21.81 19.19
C VAL A 194 -11.67 -22.40 18.44
N GLY A 195 -11.56 -23.72 18.37
CA GLY A 195 -10.50 -24.40 17.61
C GLY A 195 -10.53 -24.05 16.13
N ARG A 196 -11.72 -23.96 15.53
CA ARG A 196 -11.91 -23.57 14.13
C ARG A 196 -11.65 -22.08 13.90
N MET A 197 -12.01 -21.22 14.86
CA MET A 197 -11.72 -19.77 14.80
C MET A 197 -10.22 -19.49 14.97
N ASN A 198 -9.53 -20.23 15.84
CA ASN A 198 -8.10 -20.10 16.09
C ASN A 198 -7.22 -20.91 15.14
N ALA A 199 -7.82 -21.81 14.35
CA ALA A 199 -7.12 -22.48 13.26
C ALA A 199 -6.64 -21.39 12.31
N ARG A 200 -5.31 -21.23 12.19
CA ARG A 200 -4.73 -20.34 11.18
C ARG A 200 -5.29 -20.79 9.84
N ARG A 201 -6.22 -20.01 9.28
CA ARG A 201 -6.58 -20.16 7.87
C ARG A 201 -5.26 -20.02 7.14
N LYS A 202 -4.81 -21.05 6.42
CA LYS A 202 -3.65 -20.93 5.53
C LYS A 202 -4.07 -19.98 4.42
N ILE A 203 -3.96 -18.67 4.68
CA ILE A 203 -4.15 -17.65 3.67
C ILE A 203 -3.01 -17.90 2.69
N ARG A 204 -3.32 -18.45 1.51
CA ARG A 204 -2.35 -18.61 0.44
C ARG A 204 -1.70 -17.26 0.21
N ARG A 205 -0.37 -17.23 0.27
CA ARG A 205 0.39 -16.00 0.03
C ARG A 205 0.04 -15.48 -1.35
N PRO A 206 -0.03 -14.15 -1.58
CA PRO A 206 -0.35 -13.61 -2.90
C PRO A 206 0.46 -14.25 -4.04
N ARG A 207 1.76 -14.48 -3.83
CA ARG A 207 2.66 -15.17 -4.78
C ARG A 207 2.28 -16.61 -5.11
N GLU A 208 1.63 -17.33 -4.20
CA GLU A 208 1.17 -18.72 -4.40
C GLU A 208 -0.07 -18.80 -5.31
N ARG A 209 -0.63 -17.66 -5.71
CA ARG A 209 -1.81 -17.59 -6.60
C ARG A 209 -1.45 -17.46 -8.07
N ILE A 210 -0.21 -17.11 -8.40
CA ILE A 210 0.26 -16.94 -9.78
C ILE A 210 1.20 -18.06 -10.20
N SER A 211 1.25 -18.34 -11.51
CA SER A 211 2.11 -19.38 -12.09
C SER A 211 3.60 -19.04 -11.98
N ASP A 212 4.50 -20.02 -12.13
CA ASP A 212 5.93 -19.76 -12.14
C ASP A 212 6.38 -18.91 -13.34
N ASN A 213 5.67 -18.99 -14.48
CA ASN A 213 5.93 -18.14 -15.62
C ASN A 213 5.58 -16.67 -15.32
N ASP A 214 4.47 -16.45 -14.61
CA ASP A 214 4.04 -15.12 -14.15
C ASP A 214 5.07 -14.55 -13.16
N ARG A 215 5.63 -15.38 -12.28
CA ARG A 215 6.69 -14.97 -11.35
C ARG A 215 7.97 -14.57 -12.09
N ARG A 216 8.41 -15.34 -13.09
CA ARG A 216 9.57 -14.98 -13.92
C ARG A 216 9.36 -13.65 -14.63
N MET A 217 8.17 -13.42 -15.20
CA MET A 217 7.83 -12.13 -15.82
C MET A 217 7.96 -10.97 -14.82
N LEU A 218 7.41 -11.11 -13.61
CA LEU A 218 7.48 -10.07 -12.58
C LEU A 218 8.92 -9.83 -12.08
N ARG A 219 9.74 -10.87 -11.95
CA ARG A 219 11.18 -10.75 -11.62
C ARG A 219 11.95 -10.03 -12.72
N ARG A 220 11.68 -10.34 -14.00
CA ARG A 220 12.23 -9.58 -15.14
C ARG A 220 11.87 -8.09 -15.06
N ILE A 221 10.61 -7.78 -14.76
CA ILE A 221 10.17 -6.39 -14.58
C ILE A 221 10.93 -5.73 -13.42
N ALA A 222 11.09 -6.42 -12.28
CA ALA A 222 11.88 -5.92 -11.15
C ALA A 222 13.33 -5.60 -11.54
N ARG A 223 14.00 -6.51 -12.25
CA ARG A 223 15.38 -6.33 -12.71
C ARG A 223 15.53 -5.14 -13.67
N LYS A 224 14.62 -5.02 -14.64
CA LYS A 224 14.59 -3.88 -15.56
C LYS A 224 14.30 -2.56 -14.83
N THR A 225 13.35 -2.53 -13.90
CA THR A 225 13.05 -1.35 -13.10
C THR A 225 14.24 -0.94 -12.21
N TRP A 226 14.97 -1.88 -11.61
CA TRP A 226 16.19 -1.58 -10.86
C TRP A 226 17.25 -0.90 -11.72
N ARG A 227 17.39 -1.31 -13.00
CA ARG A 227 18.35 -0.70 -13.93
C ARG A 227 18.21 0.82 -14.02
N TYR A 228 16.99 1.38 -13.86
CA TYR A 228 16.79 2.84 -13.81
C TYR A 228 17.71 3.47 -12.77
N PHE A 229 17.68 2.94 -11.55
CA PHE A 229 18.46 3.51 -10.48
C PHE A 229 19.93 3.11 -10.53
N ASP A 230 20.23 1.88 -11.00
CA ASP A 230 21.62 1.46 -11.20
C ASP A 230 22.34 2.39 -12.17
N GLU A 231 21.66 2.86 -13.21
CA GLU A 231 22.23 3.74 -14.24
C GLU A 231 22.23 5.21 -13.83
N PHE A 232 21.11 5.72 -13.28
CA PHE A 232 20.94 7.15 -13.02
C PHE A 232 21.34 7.61 -11.61
N VAL A 233 21.57 6.70 -10.67
CA VAL A 233 22.04 7.06 -9.32
C VAL A 233 23.51 6.73 -9.18
N GLN A 234 24.34 7.74 -9.42
CA GLN A 234 25.78 7.62 -9.59
C GLN A 234 26.52 8.72 -8.79
N PRO A 235 27.86 8.65 -8.65
CA PRO A 235 28.62 9.74 -8.04
C PRO A 235 28.35 11.11 -8.68
N GLY A 236 28.14 11.16 -10.01
CA GLY A 236 27.84 12.40 -10.74
C GLY A 236 26.47 13.01 -10.46
N THR A 237 25.53 12.25 -9.88
CA THR A 237 24.25 12.77 -9.38
C THR A 237 24.23 12.87 -7.85
N HIS A 238 25.41 12.83 -7.23
CA HIS A 238 25.57 12.82 -5.77
C HIS A 238 24.79 11.69 -5.09
N TRP A 239 24.69 10.54 -5.76
CA TRP A 239 23.91 9.39 -5.28
C TRP A 239 22.42 9.68 -5.04
N LEU A 240 21.87 10.72 -5.66
CA LEU A 240 20.45 11.05 -5.63
C LEU A 240 19.77 10.71 -6.96
N PRO A 241 18.49 10.27 -6.93
CA PRO A 241 17.74 9.92 -8.14
C PRO A 241 17.27 11.17 -8.89
N PRO A 242 17.52 11.29 -10.21
CA PRO A 242 16.89 12.31 -11.03
C PRO A 242 15.39 12.06 -11.15
N ASP A 243 14.63 13.14 -11.24
CA ASP A 243 13.17 13.15 -11.18
C ASP A 243 12.53 12.31 -12.29
N ASN A 244 12.99 12.52 -13.52
CA ASN A 244 12.50 11.78 -14.67
C ASN A 244 13.54 11.68 -15.79
N TYR A 245 13.36 10.66 -16.64
CA TYR A 245 14.10 10.45 -17.87
C TYR A 245 13.13 10.43 -19.06
N GLN A 246 13.32 11.33 -20.02
CA GLN A 246 12.52 11.47 -21.23
C GLN A 246 13.22 10.75 -22.39
N VAL A 247 12.51 9.84 -23.07
CA VAL A 247 13.06 9.07 -24.21
C VAL A 247 12.55 9.59 -25.56
N SER A 248 11.37 10.21 -25.61
CA SER A 248 10.79 10.68 -26.86
C SER A 248 11.26 12.09 -27.23
N HIS A 249 11.66 12.27 -28.49
CA HIS A 249 12.17 13.50 -29.14
C HIS A 249 13.57 13.97 -28.71
N GLN A 250 14.00 13.77 -27.45
CA GLN A 250 15.39 13.92 -26.97
C GLN A 250 15.60 13.01 -25.75
N ASN A 251 16.75 12.31 -25.67
CA ASN A 251 17.16 11.61 -24.45
C ASN A 251 17.61 12.66 -23.43
N HIS A 252 16.74 12.99 -22.47
CA HIS A 252 16.99 14.06 -21.51
C HIS A 252 16.64 13.62 -20.09
N VAL A 253 17.62 13.76 -19.19
CA VAL A 253 17.48 13.47 -17.76
C VAL A 253 17.17 14.78 -17.04
N ALA A 254 16.07 14.83 -16.30
CA ALA A 254 15.75 15.96 -15.44
C ALA A 254 16.59 15.88 -14.16
N LEU A 255 17.72 16.60 -14.14
CA LEU A 255 18.71 16.64 -13.04
C LEU A 255 18.23 17.43 -11.82
N ARG A 256 17.04 17.08 -11.31
CA ARG A 256 16.49 17.56 -10.06
C ARG A 256 15.94 16.38 -9.26
N THR A 257 15.79 16.52 -7.95
CA THR A 257 15.21 15.48 -7.10
C THR A 257 14.25 16.06 -6.05
N SER A 258 13.43 15.18 -5.47
CA SER A 258 12.42 15.51 -4.46
C SER A 258 12.53 14.61 -3.22
N PRO A 259 11.98 15.01 -2.06
CA PRO A 259 12.03 14.19 -0.85
C PRO A 259 11.37 12.81 -1.04
N THR A 260 10.27 12.75 -1.81
CA THR A 260 9.62 11.47 -2.17
C THR A 260 10.55 10.59 -3.02
N ASN A 261 11.21 11.15 -4.04
CA ASN A 261 12.14 10.39 -4.88
C ASN A 261 13.31 9.83 -4.04
N ILE A 262 13.90 10.66 -3.17
CA ILE A 262 14.97 10.27 -2.25
C ILE A 262 14.51 9.12 -1.34
N GLY A 263 13.38 9.30 -0.67
CA GLY A 263 12.85 8.31 0.26
C GLY A 263 12.61 6.96 -0.42
N LEU A 264 11.93 6.93 -1.55
CA LEU A 264 11.62 5.68 -2.25
C LEU A 264 12.84 5.05 -2.91
N TRP A 265 13.82 5.85 -3.34
CA TRP A 265 15.12 5.35 -3.83
C TRP A 265 15.87 4.57 -2.76
N THR A 266 15.99 5.09 -1.54
CA THR A 266 16.73 4.38 -0.48
C THR A 266 16.15 3.00 -0.17
N LEU A 267 14.82 2.85 -0.25
CA LEU A 267 14.15 1.56 -0.12
C LEU A 267 14.32 0.68 -1.37
N SER A 268 14.42 1.29 -2.55
CA SER A 268 14.69 0.57 -3.80
C SER A 268 16.10 -0.04 -3.79
N ALA A 269 17.08 0.62 -3.17
CA ALA A 269 18.41 0.06 -2.94
C ALA A 269 18.37 -1.17 -2.00
N LEU A 270 17.57 -1.12 -0.92
CA LEU A 270 17.32 -2.30 -0.09
C LEU A 270 16.62 -3.43 -0.86
N ALA A 271 15.63 -3.11 -1.69
CA ALA A 271 14.94 -4.08 -2.52
C ALA A 271 15.93 -4.78 -3.47
N ALA A 272 16.84 -4.04 -4.08
CA ALA A 272 17.86 -4.58 -4.96
C ALA A 272 18.78 -5.60 -4.25
N TYR A 273 19.18 -5.34 -3.01
CA TYR A 273 19.90 -6.33 -2.22
C TYR A 273 19.07 -7.59 -1.97
N ASP A 274 17.80 -7.42 -1.57
CA ASP A 274 16.90 -8.55 -1.30
C ASP A 274 16.63 -9.40 -2.57
N PHE A 275 16.63 -8.79 -3.77
CA PHE A 275 16.58 -9.47 -5.08
C PHE A 275 17.94 -10.02 -5.56
N GLY A 276 19.04 -9.73 -4.87
CA GLY A 276 20.40 -10.17 -5.24
C GLY A 276 21.06 -9.36 -6.36
N TYR A 277 20.53 -8.18 -6.68
CA TYR A 277 20.99 -7.28 -7.74
C TYR A 277 22.25 -6.49 -7.41
N ILE A 278 22.51 -6.30 -6.12
CA ILE A 278 23.63 -5.55 -5.57
C ILE A 278 24.05 -6.20 -4.25
N SER A 279 25.33 -6.17 -3.95
CA SER A 279 25.90 -6.76 -2.75
C SER A 279 25.65 -5.93 -1.49
N TRP A 280 26.03 -6.49 -0.34
CA TRP A 280 25.99 -5.78 0.94
C TRP A 280 26.87 -4.51 0.93
N ASP A 281 28.11 -4.62 0.46
CA ASP A 281 29.02 -3.46 0.38
C ASP A 281 28.53 -2.45 -0.67
N GLY A 282 27.96 -2.95 -1.77
CA GLY A 282 27.35 -2.10 -2.80
C GLY A 282 26.21 -1.23 -2.26
N ILE A 283 25.33 -1.78 -1.41
CA ILE A 283 24.26 -0.97 -0.81
C ILE A 283 24.80 0.03 0.22
N LEU A 284 25.77 -0.36 1.05
CA LEU A 284 26.37 0.54 2.04
C LEU A 284 27.04 1.72 1.34
N HIS A 285 27.78 1.48 0.26
CA HIS A 285 28.43 2.54 -0.50
C HIS A 285 27.43 3.57 -1.07
N ARG A 286 26.35 3.10 -1.72
CA ARG A 286 25.34 3.99 -2.32
C ARG A 286 24.51 4.73 -1.29
N LEU A 287 24.08 4.05 -0.23
CA LEU A 287 23.29 4.65 0.84
C LEU A 287 24.11 5.60 1.70
N GLY A 288 25.37 5.27 1.99
CA GLY A 288 26.32 6.15 2.66
C GLY A 288 26.52 7.45 1.87
N GLY A 289 26.78 7.35 0.56
CA GLY A 289 26.89 8.52 -0.32
C GLY A 289 25.59 9.34 -0.41
N THR A 290 24.43 8.68 -0.40
CA THR A 290 23.12 9.36 -0.36
C THR A 290 22.98 10.17 0.94
N LEU A 291 23.19 9.54 2.11
CA LEU A 291 23.00 10.17 3.41
C LEU A 291 24.02 11.28 3.69
N GLN A 292 25.27 11.11 3.24
CA GLN A 292 26.27 12.18 3.27
C GLN A 292 25.80 13.40 2.49
N THR A 293 25.30 13.19 1.26
CA THR A 293 24.76 14.29 0.44
C THR A 293 23.56 14.95 1.12
N LEU A 294 22.66 14.18 1.74
CA LEU A 294 21.53 14.74 2.46
C LEU A 294 21.95 15.67 3.59
N ASP A 295 23.05 15.40 4.30
CA ASP A 295 23.59 16.26 5.36
C ASP A 295 24.12 17.60 4.87
N GLU A 296 24.47 17.70 3.58
CA GLU A 296 24.93 18.95 2.96
C GLU A 296 23.78 19.81 2.41
N LEU A 297 22.60 19.23 2.18
CA LEU A 297 21.46 19.95 1.61
C LEU A 297 20.89 20.98 2.58
N GLU A 298 20.53 22.16 2.06
CA GLU A 298 19.80 23.18 2.81
C GLU A 298 18.42 22.65 3.23
N ARG A 299 18.02 22.85 4.49
CA ARG A 299 16.75 22.38 5.06
C ARG A 299 16.01 23.52 5.77
N PHE A 300 14.70 23.39 5.89
CA PHE A 300 13.86 24.29 6.70
C PHE A 300 13.17 23.49 7.82
N ARG A 301 13.56 23.73 9.09
CA ARG A 301 13.02 23.01 10.27
C ARG A 301 13.09 21.48 10.12
N GLY A 302 14.23 20.99 9.64
CA GLY A 302 14.45 19.57 9.33
C GLY A 302 13.81 19.08 8.02
N HIS A 303 12.91 19.85 7.39
CA HIS A 303 12.31 19.48 6.11
C HIS A 303 13.25 19.77 4.93
N PHE A 304 13.30 18.84 4.00
CA PHE A 304 13.86 19.06 2.67
C PHE A 304 12.86 19.80 1.79
N TYR A 305 13.36 20.64 0.89
CA TYR A 305 12.56 21.35 -0.10
C TYR A 305 12.07 20.39 -1.20
N ASN A 306 10.99 20.75 -1.89
CA ASN A 306 10.40 19.93 -2.95
C ASN A 306 11.37 19.61 -4.09
N TRP A 307 12.27 20.55 -4.41
CA TRP A 307 13.17 20.40 -5.54
C TRP A 307 14.57 20.89 -5.21
N TYR A 308 15.56 20.03 -5.47
CA TYR A 308 16.98 20.38 -5.51
C TYR A 308 17.53 20.13 -6.89
N ASP A 309 18.41 21.01 -7.35
CA ASP A 309 19.23 20.78 -8.54
C ASP A 309 20.36 19.79 -8.20
N LEU A 310 20.50 18.72 -8.98
CA LEU A 310 21.47 17.65 -8.70
C LEU A 310 22.91 18.01 -9.03
N LEU A 311 23.16 19.07 -9.81
CA LEU A 311 24.52 19.49 -10.15
C LEU A 311 25.08 20.48 -9.13
N THR A 312 24.22 21.30 -8.54
CA THR A 312 24.61 22.38 -7.63
C THR A 312 24.21 22.13 -6.18
N LEU A 313 23.36 21.13 -5.92
CA LEU A 313 22.75 20.82 -4.62
C LEU A 313 21.94 21.97 -4.00
N LYS A 314 21.61 23.00 -4.80
CA LYS A 314 20.84 24.15 -4.35
C LYS A 314 19.33 23.88 -4.48
N PRO A 315 18.52 24.37 -3.53
CA PRO A 315 17.07 24.32 -3.67
C PRO A 315 16.61 25.18 -4.85
N LEU A 316 15.65 24.69 -5.62
CA LEU A 316 15.03 25.45 -6.71
C LEU A 316 13.97 26.41 -6.14
N GLU A 317 13.84 27.58 -6.77
CA GLU A 317 12.79 28.56 -6.43
C GLU A 317 11.45 28.21 -7.12
N PRO A 318 10.30 28.42 -6.45
CA PRO A 318 10.16 28.86 -5.07
C PRO A 318 10.54 27.76 -4.07
N ARG A 319 11.24 28.12 -2.98
CA ARG A 319 11.55 27.20 -1.89
C ARG A 319 10.26 26.77 -1.21
N TYR A 320 9.91 25.50 -1.37
CA TYR A 320 8.63 24.97 -0.91
C TYR A 320 8.82 23.67 -0.13
N VAL A 321 8.11 23.53 0.98
CA VAL A 321 8.05 22.31 1.80
C VAL A 321 6.67 21.66 1.61
N SER A 322 6.64 20.48 0.98
CA SER A 322 5.44 19.63 0.89
C SER A 322 5.25 18.81 2.16
N THR A 323 4.04 18.84 2.71
CA THR A 323 3.67 18.00 3.85
C THR A 323 3.74 16.51 3.49
N VAL A 324 3.27 16.14 2.30
CA VAL A 324 3.22 14.73 1.85
C VAL A 324 4.62 14.19 1.60
N ASP A 325 5.45 14.91 0.86
CA ASP A 325 6.79 14.47 0.49
C ASP A 325 7.67 14.27 1.74
N SER A 326 7.50 15.14 2.73
CA SER A 326 8.16 15.02 4.03
C SER A 326 7.74 13.75 4.76
N GLY A 327 6.44 13.42 4.78
CA GLY A 327 5.95 12.19 5.41
C GLY A 327 6.39 10.93 4.69
N ASN A 328 6.43 10.95 3.35
CA ASN A 328 6.95 9.85 2.54
C ASN A 328 8.44 9.60 2.85
N LEU A 329 9.24 10.67 2.90
CA LEU A 329 10.66 10.57 3.25
C LEU A 329 10.85 9.99 4.65
N VAL A 330 10.13 10.50 5.66
CA VAL A 330 10.26 10.00 7.04
C VAL A 330 9.85 8.53 7.13
N ALA A 331 8.76 8.12 6.48
CA ALA A 331 8.33 6.72 6.44
C ALA A 331 9.39 5.82 5.80
N SER A 332 10.03 6.29 4.72
CA SER A 332 11.15 5.61 4.09
C SER A 332 12.36 5.50 4.99
N LEU A 333 12.79 6.59 5.64
CA LEU A 333 13.96 6.59 6.51
C LEU A 333 13.79 5.67 7.73
N TRP A 334 12.61 5.65 8.34
CA TRP A 334 12.30 4.71 9.43
C TRP A 334 12.36 3.25 8.97
N SER A 335 11.85 2.97 7.77
CA SER A 335 11.87 1.64 7.17
C SER A 335 13.29 1.23 6.74
N LEU A 336 14.09 2.18 6.24
CA LEU A 336 15.48 2.01 5.85
C LEU A 336 16.33 1.63 7.06
N ARG A 337 16.23 2.40 8.14
CA ARG A 337 16.93 2.14 9.41
C ARG A 337 16.72 0.70 9.87
N VAL A 338 15.46 0.27 9.99
CA VAL A 338 15.14 -1.10 10.40
C VAL A 338 15.61 -2.13 9.35
N GLY A 339 15.54 -1.80 8.07
CA GLY A 339 15.97 -2.68 6.99
C GLY A 339 17.47 -2.97 7.02
N ILE A 340 18.30 -1.95 7.23
CA ILE A 340 19.76 -2.07 7.37
C ILE A 340 20.11 -2.90 8.61
N GLU A 341 19.49 -2.62 9.76
CA GLU A 341 19.69 -3.41 10.98
C GLU A 341 19.35 -4.89 10.80
N ALA A 342 18.26 -5.19 10.09
CA ALA A 342 17.87 -6.56 9.80
C ALA A 342 18.86 -7.27 8.85
N ARG A 343 19.52 -6.53 7.95
CA ARG A 343 20.42 -7.10 6.93
C ARG A 343 21.82 -7.39 7.46
N LYS A 344 22.24 -6.72 8.53
CA LYS A 344 23.45 -7.13 9.29
C LYS A 344 23.42 -8.60 9.74
N ASN A 345 22.22 -9.14 9.97
CA ASN A 345 22.00 -10.53 10.39
C ASN A 345 21.61 -11.47 9.25
N SER A 346 21.65 -11.00 7.99
CA SER A 346 21.34 -11.82 6.81
C SER A 346 22.60 -12.52 6.28
N PRO A 347 22.45 -13.65 5.55
CA PRO A 347 23.61 -14.32 4.96
C PRO A 347 24.38 -13.41 4.00
N LEU A 348 25.72 -13.43 4.07
CA LEU A 348 26.59 -12.58 3.24
C LEU A 348 26.53 -12.91 1.75
N PHE A 349 26.44 -14.20 1.41
CA PHE A 349 26.24 -14.67 0.04
C PHE A 349 25.01 -15.58 -0.03
N PRO A 350 23.80 -14.96 -0.06
CA PRO A 350 22.54 -15.68 -0.02
C PRO A 350 22.23 -16.29 -1.39
N ILE A 351 21.34 -17.30 -1.44
CA ILE A 351 20.92 -17.93 -2.71
C ILE A 351 20.33 -16.91 -3.70
N GLN A 352 19.72 -15.84 -3.18
CA GLN A 352 19.19 -14.72 -3.95
C GLN A 352 20.25 -14.03 -4.81
N ALA A 353 21.53 -14.06 -4.43
CA ALA A 353 22.60 -13.49 -5.25
C ALA A 353 22.69 -14.17 -6.63
N LEU A 354 22.62 -15.51 -6.65
CA LEU A 354 22.61 -16.29 -7.89
C LEU A 354 21.27 -16.18 -8.62
N GLU A 355 20.15 -16.09 -7.90
CA GLU A 355 18.85 -15.77 -8.53
C GLU A 355 18.88 -14.41 -9.25
N GLY A 356 19.46 -13.39 -8.62
CA GLY A 356 19.62 -12.06 -9.20
C GLY A 356 20.55 -12.06 -10.42
N LEU A 357 21.61 -12.87 -10.42
CA LEU A 357 22.48 -13.07 -11.59
C LEU A 357 21.72 -13.76 -12.73
N LYS A 358 20.91 -14.78 -12.42
CA LYS A 358 20.03 -15.45 -13.38
C LYS A 358 19.07 -14.46 -14.03
N GLU A 359 18.48 -13.56 -13.27
CA GLU A 359 17.56 -12.56 -13.81
C GLU A 359 18.27 -11.56 -14.74
N THR A 360 19.50 -11.16 -14.43
CA THR A 360 20.33 -10.34 -15.33
C THR A 360 20.71 -11.12 -16.59
N TYR A 361 21.05 -12.40 -16.46
CA TYR A 361 21.34 -13.29 -17.58
C TYR A 361 20.11 -13.46 -18.49
N GLU A 362 18.93 -13.70 -17.94
CA GLU A 362 17.68 -13.81 -18.70
C GLU A 362 17.35 -12.49 -19.43
N ALA A 363 17.62 -11.34 -18.82
CA ALA A 363 17.47 -10.04 -19.47
C ALA A 363 18.48 -9.82 -20.62
N LEU A 364 19.72 -10.30 -20.46
CA LEU A 364 20.74 -10.30 -21.51
C LEU A 364 20.32 -11.19 -22.69
N VAL A 365 19.89 -12.44 -22.43
CA VAL A 365 19.43 -13.37 -23.47
C VAL A 365 18.27 -12.77 -24.25
N ALA A 366 17.24 -12.24 -23.56
CA ALA A 366 16.11 -11.60 -24.22
C ALA A 366 16.52 -10.39 -25.08
N SER A 367 17.53 -9.63 -24.65
CA SER A 367 18.09 -8.52 -25.44
C SER A 367 18.82 -9.02 -26.68
N LEU A 368 19.61 -10.09 -26.58
CA LEU A 368 20.36 -10.67 -27.70
C LEU A 368 19.44 -11.34 -28.74
N GLU A 369 18.38 -12.02 -28.29
CA GLU A 369 17.37 -12.61 -29.16
C GLU A 369 16.66 -11.54 -29.99
N LEU A 370 16.32 -10.40 -29.37
CA LEU A 370 15.67 -9.28 -30.05
C LEU A 370 16.53 -8.64 -31.15
N HIS A 371 17.86 -8.78 -31.05
CA HIS A 371 18.83 -8.24 -32.02
C HIS A 371 19.44 -9.33 -32.93
N GLU A 372 18.99 -10.58 -32.84
CA GLU A 372 19.45 -11.71 -33.67
C GLU A 372 20.96 -12.05 -33.56
N ILE A 373 21.58 -11.85 -32.39
CA ILE A 373 23.05 -12.01 -32.18
C ILE A 373 23.44 -13.33 -31.50
N THR A 374 22.48 -14.19 -31.16
CA THR A 374 22.70 -15.38 -30.31
C THR A 374 23.71 -16.40 -30.86
N GLY A 375 23.87 -16.50 -32.18
CA GLY A 375 24.68 -17.54 -32.82
C GLY A 375 26.17 -17.53 -32.46
N GLU A 376 26.80 -16.36 -32.31
CA GLU A 376 28.26 -16.24 -32.07
C GLU A 376 28.67 -16.48 -30.60
N VAL A 377 27.69 -16.42 -29.69
CA VAL A 377 27.90 -16.47 -28.24
C VAL A 377 27.11 -17.59 -27.55
N SER A 378 26.38 -18.41 -28.31
CA SER A 378 25.51 -19.49 -27.79
C SER A 378 26.21 -20.38 -26.77
N SER A 379 27.46 -20.80 -27.04
CA SER A 379 28.19 -21.67 -26.11
C SER A 379 28.41 -21.04 -24.73
N TYR A 380 28.67 -19.73 -24.68
CA TYR A 380 28.81 -19.01 -23.40
C TYR A 380 27.46 -18.89 -22.69
N LEU A 381 26.40 -18.58 -23.44
CA LEU A 381 25.05 -18.48 -22.89
C LEU A 381 24.61 -19.82 -22.28
N ASP A 382 24.80 -20.93 -23.00
CA ASP A 382 24.44 -22.26 -22.53
C ASP A 382 25.18 -22.63 -21.24
N SER A 383 26.51 -22.41 -21.17
CA SER A 383 27.30 -22.69 -19.96
C SER A 383 26.90 -21.81 -18.77
N ILE A 384 26.67 -20.52 -18.99
CA ILE A 384 26.21 -19.61 -17.92
C ILE A 384 24.80 -20.01 -17.45
N GLY A 385 23.92 -20.34 -18.39
CA GLY A 385 22.55 -20.79 -18.12
C GLY A 385 22.50 -22.09 -17.33
N GLU A 386 23.40 -23.04 -17.61
CA GLU A 386 23.52 -24.31 -16.89
C GLU A 386 23.87 -24.06 -15.41
N ILE A 387 24.89 -23.25 -15.14
CA ILE A 387 25.31 -22.91 -13.77
C ILE A 387 24.18 -22.19 -13.01
N LEU A 388 23.48 -21.25 -13.65
CA LEU A 388 22.41 -20.47 -13.02
C LEU A 388 21.05 -21.19 -12.97
N SER A 389 20.93 -22.38 -13.56
CA SER A 389 19.64 -23.08 -13.69
C SER A 389 19.07 -23.50 -12.33
N SER A 390 19.93 -24.03 -11.46
CA SER A 390 19.59 -24.56 -10.14
C SER A 390 20.68 -24.22 -9.10
N PRO A 391 20.66 -23.00 -8.54
CA PRO A 391 21.65 -22.56 -7.55
C PRO A 391 21.78 -23.51 -6.36
N ALA A 392 23.01 -23.81 -5.94
CA ALA A 392 23.22 -24.71 -4.82
C ALA A 392 22.73 -24.14 -3.46
N PRO A 393 22.13 -24.96 -2.58
CA PRO A 393 21.74 -24.54 -1.24
C PRO A 393 22.95 -24.39 -0.30
N ASP A 394 24.07 -25.05 -0.59
CA ASP A 394 25.32 -24.97 0.18
C ASP A 394 26.16 -23.74 -0.19
N LEU A 395 26.76 -23.09 0.81
CA LEU A 395 27.55 -21.87 0.60
C LEU A 395 28.84 -22.13 -0.19
N ARG A 396 29.55 -23.25 0.07
CA ARG A 396 30.81 -23.54 -0.62
C ARG A 396 30.56 -23.79 -2.10
N GLN A 397 29.53 -24.58 -2.40
CA GLN A 397 29.15 -24.85 -3.78
C GLN A 397 28.74 -23.57 -4.52
N ARG A 398 27.99 -22.66 -3.89
CA ARG A 398 27.68 -21.36 -4.51
C ARG A 398 28.92 -20.52 -4.81
N ILE A 399 29.92 -20.54 -3.93
CA ILE A 399 31.19 -19.83 -4.16
C ILE A 399 31.90 -20.41 -5.40
N ARG A 400 31.93 -21.74 -5.54
CA ARG A 400 32.49 -22.39 -6.73
C ARG A 400 31.71 -22.03 -8.00
N GLU A 401 30.38 -22.04 -7.95
CA GLU A 401 29.52 -21.59 -9.06
C GLU A 401 29.84 -20.15 -9.50
N LEU A 402 30.08 -19.25 -8.54
CA LEU A 402 30.48 -17.87 -8.82
C LEU A 402 31.88 -17.80 -9.47
N ASP A 403 32.83 -18.59 -8.96
CA ASP A 403 34.19 -18.67 -9.48
C ASP A 403 34.22 -19.20 -10.93
N ASP A 404 33.37 -20.19 -11.25
CA ASP A 404 33.20 -20.73 -12.61
C ASP A 404 32.49 -19.74 -13.55
N LEU A 405 31.54 -18.95 -13.04
CA LEU A 405 30.81 -17.94 -13.82
C LEU A 405 31.70 -16.76 -14.24
N ARG A 406 32.60 -16.30 -13.36
CA ARG A 406 33.43 -15.10 -13.58
C ARG A 406 34.19 -15.10 -14.92
N PRO A 407 35.00 -16.12 -15.28
CA PRO A 407 35.72 -16.12 -16.54
C PRO A 407 34.80 -16.21 -17.77
N LEU A 408 33.67 -16.92 -17.66
CA LEU A 408 32.69 -17.05 -18.74
C LEU A 408 32.02 -15.70 -19.05
N VAL A 409 31.57 -14.99 -18.01
CA VAL A 409 30.90 -13.69 -18.13
C VAL A 409 31.86 -12.62 -18.67
N LEU A 410 33.11 -12.59 -18.19
CA LEU A 410 34.13 -11.68 -18.72
C LEU A 410 34.42 -11.92 -20.21
N SER A 411 34.58 -13.19 -20.60
CA SER A 411 34.82 -13.57 -21.99
C SER A 411 33.63 -13.22 -22.91
N LEU A 412 32.41 -13.43 -22.42
CA LEU A 412 31.18 -13.06 -23.11
C LEU A 412 31.10 -11.54 -23.33
N ALA A 413 31.34 -10.75 -22.28
CA ALA A 413 31.31 -9.30 -22.36
C ALA A 413 32.39 -8.74 -23.30
N GLU A 414 33.60 -9.29 -23.28
CA GLU A 414 34.67 -8.89 -24.20
C GLU A 414 34.29 -9.14 -25.67
N ARG A 415 33.67 -10.30 -25.97
CA ARG A 415 33.17 -10.61 -27.31
C ARG A 415 32.08 -9.64 -27.74
N LEU A 416 31.07 -9.40 -26.89
CA LEU A 416 29.98 -8.47 -27.21
C LEU A 416 30.46 -7.02 -27.36
N GLY A 417 31.43 -6.59 -26.57
CA GLY A 417 32.04 -5.26 -26.67
C GLY A 417 32.72 -5.01 -28.02
N LYS A 418 33.26 -6.05 -28.67
CA LYS A 418 33.84 -5.96 -30.03
C LYS A 418 32.78 -5.73 -31.11
N VAL A 419 31.53 -6.12 -30.87
CA VAL A 419 30.43 -6.02 -31.84
C VAL A 419 29.67 -4.68 -31.72
N ARG A 420 29.93 -3.87 -30.68
CA ARG A 420 29.31 -2.54 -30.42
C ARG A 420 27.77 -2.55 -30.55
N VAL A 421 27.12 -3.41 -29.77
CA VAL A 421 25.65 -3.57 -29.76
C VAL A 421 25.08 -2.99 -28.47
N GLU A 422 23.87 -2.39 -28.51
CA GLU A 422 23.12 -1.97 -27.32
C GLU A 422 22.98 -3.10 -26.27
N SER A 423 22.95 -4.37 -26.69
CA SER A 423 23.00 -5.54 -25.80
C SER A 423 24.24 -5.62 -24.91
N SER A 424 25.29 -4.83 -25.17
CA SER A 424 26.48 -4.76 -24.31
C SER A 424 26.15 -4.27 -22.90
N SER A 425 25.10 -3.45 -22.72
CA SER A 425 24.77 -2.86 -21.42
C SER A 425 24.33 -3.92 -20.38
N TRP A 426 23.63 -4.96 -20.82
CA TRP A 426 23.23 -6.06 -19.95
C TRP A 426 24.39 -7.01 -19.63
N ALA A 427 25.31 -7.21 -20.58
CA ALA A 427 26.54 -7.97 -20.35
C ALA A 427 27.45 -7.24 -19.36
N GLU A 428 27.62 -5.93 -19.50
CA GLU A 428 28.33 -5.09 -18.54
C GLU A 428 27.67 -5.13 -17.15
N SER A 429 26.34 -5.08 -17.09
CA SER A 429 25.60 -5.22 -15.83
C SER A 429 25.85 -6.57 -15.17
N LEU A 430 25.91 -7.66 -15.95
CA LEU A 430 26.22 -9.00 -15.46
C LEU A 430 27.66 -9.08 -14.95
N VAL A 431 28.63 -8.53 -15.68
CA VAL A 431 30.04 -8.43 -15.24
C VAL A 431 30.15 -7.67 -13.92
N ARG A 432 29.48 -6.52 -13.80
CA ARG A 432 29.49 -5.71 -12.57
C ARG A 432 28.91 -6.50 -11.39
N GLN A 433 27.79 -7.18 -11.59
CA GLN A 433 27.13 -7.96 -10.53
C GLN A 433 27.98 -9.17 -10.11
N VAL A 434 28.59 -9.89 -11.06
CA VAL A 434 29.52 -10.99 -10.73
C VAL A 434 30.73 -10.47 -9.97
N SER A 435 31.28 -9.33 -10.38
CA SER A 435 32.44 -8.71 -9.72
C SER A 435 32.11 -8.26 -8.29
N ASP A 436 30.95 -7.63 -8.09
CA ASP A 436 30.45 -7.16 -6.80
C ASP A 436 30.28 -8.33 -5.81
N TRP A 437 29.68 -9.44 -6.24
CA TRP A 437 29.60 -10.66 -5.43
C TRP A 437 30.94 -11.34 -5.21
N SER A 438 31.85 -11.30 -6.21
CA SER A 438 33.21 -11.84 -6.05
C SER A 438 33.99 -11.08 -4.99
N GLU A 439 33.83 -9.76 -4.92
CA GLU A 439 34.45 -8.91 -3.93
C GLU A 439 33.94 -9.22 -2.52
N ILE A 440 32.64 -9.49 -2.33
CA ILE A 440 32.10 -9.98 -1.05
C ILE A 440 32.78 -11.28 -0.62
N VAL A 441 32.92 -12.24 -1.55
CA VAL A 441 33.56 -13.52 -1.27
C VAL A 441 35.03 -13.30 -0.90
N GLU A 442 35.77 -12.49 -1.66
CA GLU A 442 37.18 -12.18 -1.40
C GLU A 442 37.37 -11.44 -0.07
N ARG A 443 36.47 -10.51 0.27
CA ARG A 443 36.60 -9.65 1.46
C ARG A 443 36.21 -10.36 2.76
N TYR A 444 35.16 -11.18 2.74
CA TYR A 444 34.58 -11.76 3.96
C TYR A 444 34.67 -13.28 4.04
N LEU A 445 34.77 -13.97 2.90
CA LEU A 445 34.63 -15.43 2.80
C LEU A 445 35.86 -16.12 2.19
N ALA A 446 36.98 -15.43 2.00
CA ALA A 446 38.19 -16.01 1.40
C ALA A 446 38.69 -17.26 2.15
N TRP A 447 38.53 -17.27 3.48
CA TRP A 447 38.84 -18.42 4.33
C TRP A 447 38.00 -19.66 4.00
N VAL A 448 36.79 -19.51 3.43
CA VAL A 448 35.93 -20.64 3.01
C VAL A 448 36.59 -21.42 1.87
N ARG A 449 37.27 -20.73 0.93
CA ARG A 449 38.02 -21.40 -0.15
C ARG A 449 39.20 -22.21 0.40
N MET A 450 39.84 -21.74 1.46
CA MET A 450 40.96 -22.44 2.10
C MET A 450 40.54 -23.74 2.80
N LEU A 451 39.24 -23.90 3.10
CA LEU A 451 38.73 -25.13 3.69
C LEU A 451 38.67 -26.31 2.71
N ASP A 452 38.78 -26.05 1.40
CA ASP A 452 38.86 -27.10 0.38
C ASP A 452 40.25 -27.74 0.29
N GLU A 453 41.28 -27.09 0.86
CA GLU A 453 42.66 -27.58 0.92
C GLU A 453 42.95 -28.40 2.20
N LEU A 454 41.97 -28.50 3.12
CA LEU A 454 42.13 -29.23 4.38
C LEU A 454 41.83 -30.73 4.21
N PRO A 455 42.68 -31.62 4.77
CA PRO A 455 42.63 -33.07 4.52
C PRO A 455 41.47 -33.81 5.19
N ASP A 456 40.77 -33.18 6.14
CA ASP A 456 39.52 -33.68 6.72
C ASP A 456 38.42 -32.64 6.43
N GLU A 457 37.30 -33.08 5.85
CA GLU A 457 36.12 -32.26 5.57
C GLU A 457 35.54 -31.68 6.86
N ALA A 458 36.14 -30.61 7.39
CA ALA A 458 35.62 -29.87 8.52
C ALA A 458 34.21 -29.39 8.13
N PRO A 459 33.14 -29.89 8.77
CA PRO A 459 31.79 -29.53 8.39
C PRO A 459 31.63 -28.03 8.64
N VAL A 460 31.33 -27.28 7.59
CA VAL A 460 30.78 -25.94 7.79
C VAL A 460 29.31 -26.18 8.05
N ALA A 461 28.87 -25.90 9.27
CA ALA A 461 27.45 -25.97 9.59
C ALA A 461 26.70 -25.12 8.57
N ASP A 462 25.58 -25.65 8.06
CA ASP A 462 24.70 -25.06 7.03
C ASP A 462 23.95 -23.79 7.53
N GLN A 463 24.60 -23.04 8.41
CA GLN A 463 24.11 -21.83 9.03
C GLN A 463 24.46 -20.63 8.16
N ALA A 464 23.46 -19.82 7.87
CA ALA A 464 23.62 -18.52 7.25
C ALA A 464 24.59 -17.65 8.06
N LEU A 465 25.81 -17.48 7.53
CA LEU A 465 26.83 -16.61 8.09
C LEU A 465 26.53 -15.15 7.72
N SER A 466 26.38 -14.32 8.74
CA SER A 466 26.10 -12.89 8.61
C SER A 466 27.29 -12.00 8.95
N ILE A 467 27.26 -10.75 8.49
CA ILE A 467 28.31 -9.77 8.78
C ILE A 467 28.44 -9.50 10.29
N GLU A 468 27.30 -9.48 11.01
CA GLU A 468 27.26 -9.31 12.45
C GLU A 468 27.96 -10.46 13.19
N GLN A 469 27.74 -11.70 12.75
CA GLN A 469 28.42 -12.87 13.32
C GLN A 469 29.93 -12.82 13.07
N LEU A 470 30.34 -12.44 11.85
CA LEU A 470 31.76 -12.27 11.52
C LEU A 470 32.44 -11.20 12.38
N ALA A 471 31.80 -10.04 12.56
CA ALA A 471 32.32 -8.96 13.40
C ALA A 471 32.49 -9.41 14.87
N GLN A 472 31.56 -10.23 15.36
CA GLN A 472 31.61 -10.85 16.69
C GLN A 472 32.66 -11.98 16.80
N GLY A 473 33.35 -12.35 15.72
CA GLY A 473 34.32 -13.44 15.68
C GLY A 473 33.67 -14.83 15.75
N LYS A 474 32.39 -14.95 15.39
CA LYS A 474 31.67 -16.22 15.35
C LYS A 474 31.74 -16.80 13.94
N PHE A 475 32.53 -17.86 13.80
CA PHE A 475 32.68 -18.61 12.56
C PHE A 475 32.01 -19.99 12.70
N PRO A 476 31.26 -20.47 11.69
CA PRO A 476 30.54 -21.75 11.72
C PRO A 476 31.47 -22.94 11.45
N LEU A 477 32.53 -23.08 12.25
CA LEU A 477 33.45 -24.22 12.21
C LEU A 477 33.02 -25.23 13.30
N GLU A 478 32.69 -26.47 12.94
CA GLU A 478 32.31 -27.51 13.92
C GLU A 478 33.54 -28.03 14.71
N GLY A 479 33.34 -28.29 16.01
CA GLY A 479 34.34 -28.84 16.93
C GLY A 479 35.11 -27.79 17.74
N ASP A 480 35.80 -28.22 18.79
CA ASP A 480 36.77 -27.46 19.63
C ASP A 480 37.96 -26.88 18.82
N ALA A 481 37.83 -26.74 17.50
CA ALA A 481 38.84 -26.21 16.61
C ALA A 481 39.20 -24.77 16.96
N SER A 482 38.26 -23.95 17.48
CA SER A 482 38.59 -22.61 17.99
C SER A 482 39.58 -22.62 19.17
N ASP A 483 39.69 -23.74 19.89
CA ASP A 483 40.62 -23.97 21.00
C ASP A 483 41.82 -24.87 20.62
N SER A 484 41.81 -25.50 19.44
CA SER A 484 42.95 -26.28 18.93
C SER A 484 43.99 -25.34 18.32
N ARG A 485 45.19 -25.31 18.92
CA ARG A 485 46.34 -24.48 18.49
C ARG A 485 46.98 -24.92 17.16
N ASP A 486 46.31 -25.75 16.36
CA ASP A 486 46.83 -26.37 15.14
C ASP A 486 46.09 -25.90 13.87
N PHE A 487 45.51 -24.69 13.86
CA PHE A 487 45.10 -24.09 12.59
C PHE A 487 46.35 -23.67 11.79
N PRO A 488 46.39 -23.92 10.46
CA PRO A 488 47.44 -23.35 9.62
C PRO A 488 47.48 -21.82 9.78
N ASP A 489 48.67 -21.24 9.98
CA ASP A 489 48.85 -19.78 10.20
C ASP A 489 48.08 -18.93 9.18
N LYS A 490 48.00 -19.40 7.93
CA LYS A 490 47.27 -18.73 6.83
C LYS A 490 45.77 -18.61 7.08
N LEU A 491 45.12 -19.64 7.64
CA LEU A 491 43.68 -19.60 7.93
C LEU A 491 43.38 -18.65 9.09
N ALA A 492 44.24 -18.63 10.13
CA ALA A 492 44.11 -17.70 11.25
C ALA A 492 44.21 -16.23 10.80
N VAL A 493 45.13 -15.92 9.87
CA VAL A 493 45.24 -14.59 9.26
C VAL A 493 43.96 -14.25 8.48
N ALA A 494 43.48 -15.14 7.61
CA ALA A 494 42.28 -14.90 6.81
C ALA A 494 41.01 -14.67 7.67
N LEU A 495 40.84 -15.43 8.76
CA LEU A 495 39.74 -15.22 9.72
C LEU A 495 39.85 -13.88 10.44
N SER A 496 41.06 -13.48 10.84
CA SER A 496 41.32 -12.19 11.47
C SER A 496 41.02 -11.01 10.54
N GLU A 497 41.46 -11.09 9.28
CA GLU A 497 41.17 -10.10 8.24
C GLU A 497 39.66 -10.00 7.97
N ALA A 498 38.98 -11.13 7.76
CA ALA A 498 37.53 -11.16 7.55
C ALA A 498 36.77 -10.51 8.71
N ARG A 499 37.17 -10.79 9.96
CA ARG A 499 36.60 -10.14 11.15
C ARG A 499 36.84 -8.63 11.16
N SER A 500 38.07 -8.18 10.88
CA SER A 500 38.40 -6.75 10.85
C SER A 500 37.54 -6.01 9.82
N ARG A 501 37.42 -6.58 8.60
CA ARG A 501 36.56 -6.02 7.54
C ARG A 501 35.09 -6.03 7.92
N ALA A 502 34.63 -7.09 8.60
CA ALA A 502 33.25 -7.17 9.07
C ALA A 502 32.93 -6.09 10.12
N ILE A 503 33.87 -5.78 11.01
CA ILE A 503 33.71 -4.68 11.99
C ILE A 503 33.56 -3.33 11.28
N GLU A 504 34.41 -3.03 10.29
CA GLU A 504 34.30 -1.80 9.47
C GLU A 504 32.92 -1.70 8.78
N SER A 505 32.46 -2.80 8.21
CA SER A 505 31.18 -2.86 7.49
C SER A 505 29.97 -2.69 8.43
N VAL A 506 30.00 -3.29 9.62
CA VAL A 506 28.97 -3.10 10.64
C VAL A 506 28.93 -1.65 11.14
N GLN A 507 30.10 -1.02 11.35
CA GLN A 507 30.18 0.38 11.74
C GLN A 507 29.54 1.32 10.69
N GLU A 508 29.79 1.07 9.41
CA GLU A 508 29.17 1.86 8.34
C GLU A 508 27.66 1.66 8.27
N ALA A 509 27.19 0.42 8.45
CA ALA A 509 25.76 0.13 8.54
C ALA A 509 25.10 0.83 9.74
N ASP A 510 25.78 0.87 10.89
CA ASP A 510 25.32 1.59 12.08
C ASP A 510 25.27 3.10 11.84
N HIS A 511 26.26 3.67 11.14
CA HIS A 511 26.25 5.07 10.75
C HIS A 511 25.07 5.41 9.83
N ILE A 512 24.82 4.61 8.80
CA ILE A 512 23.69 4.77 7.88
C ILE A 512 22.36 4.67 8.64
N SER A 513 22.22 3.66 9.51
CA SER A 513 21.04 3.45 10.36
C SER A 513 20.79 4.65 11.28
N ALA A 514 21.83 5.14 11.96
CA ALA A 514 21.76 6.29 12.84
C ALA A 514 21.43 7.59 12.10
N ALA A 515 22.06 7.84 10.94
CA ALA A 515 21.80 9.01 10.12
C ALA A 515 20.36 9.02 9.57
N ALA A 516 19.86 7.88 9.07
CA ALA A 516 18.47 7.77 8.63
C ALA A 516 17.48 8.06 9.78
N GLY A 517 17.74 7.52 10.98
CA GLY A 517 16.94 7.81 12.17
C GLY A 517 16.96 9.29 12.53
N ARG A 518 18.16 9.88 12.63
CA ARG A 518 18.35 11.29 12.96
C ARG A 518 17.65 12.22 11.97
N ILE A 519 17.84 12.03 10.67
CA ILE A 519 17.22 12.88 9.64
C ILE A 519 15.69 12.81 9.72
N GLY A 520 15.11 11.61 9.91
CA GLY A 520 13.67 11.48 10.10
C GLY A 520 13.16 12.11 11.41
N ASP A 521 14.00 12.13 12.44
CA ASP A 521 13.68 12.68 13.76
C ASP A 521 13.78 14.21 13.82
N GLU A 522 14.56 14.84 12.95
CA GLU A 522 14.69 16.30 12.84
C GLU A 522 13.48 16.98 12.16
N VAL A 523 12.68 16.25 11.36
CA VAL A 523 11.52 16.81 10.64
C VAL A 523 10.41 17.22 11.61
N GLU A 524 10.00 18.50 11.60
CA GLU A 524 8.99 19.08 12.50
C GLU A 524 7.62 19.30 11.84
N PHE A 525 6.66 18.38 11.99
CA PHE A 525 5.34 18.54 11.33
C PHE A 525 4.44 19.64 11.94
N GLY A 526 4.75 20.13 13.14
CA GLY A 526 3.85 21.00 13.91
C GLY A 526 3.44 22.30 13.21
N PHE A 527 4.32 22.94 12.42
CA PHE A 527 3.98 24.21 11.76
C PHE A 527 3.07 24.04 10.53
N LEU A 528 3.06 22.85 9.92
CA LEU A 528 2.18 22.47 8.81
C LEU A 528 0.78 22.07 9.30
N TYR A 529 0.64 21.76 10.59
CA TYR A 529 -0.62 21.38 11.21
C TYR A 529 -1.45 22.63 11.57
N ASP A 530 -2.73 22.63 11.20
CA ASP A 530 -3.68 23.63 11.66
C ASP A 530 -4.41 23.10 12.92
N PRO A 531 -4.16 23.66 14.12
CA PRO A 531 -4.74 23.16 15.36
C PRO A 531 -6.25 23.42 15.48
N TYR A 532 -6.79 24.38 14.72
CA TYR A 532 -8.22 24.69 14.72
C TYR A 532 -8.99 23.70 13.83
N ARG A 533 -8.51 23.48 12.60
CA ARG A 533 -9.08 22.52 11.66
C ARG A 533 -8.71 21.07 11.96
N ARG A 534 -7.64 20.87 12.74
CA ARG A 534 -7.05 19.57 13.12
C ARG A 534 -6.57 18.74 11.93
N ILE A 535 -6.13 19.41 10.88
CA ILE A 535 -5.63 18.79 9.63
C ILE A 535 -4.41 19.55 9.11
N PHE A 536 -3.68 18.93 8.20
CA PHE A 536 -2.49 19.51 7.59
C PHE A 536 -2.84 20.44 6.43
N THR A 537 -2.08 21.53 6.28
CA THR A 537 -2.03 22.26 5.01
C THR A 537 -1.26 21.45 3.96
N VAL A 538 -1.46 21.75 2.68
CA VAL A 538 -0.75 21.08 1.57
C VAL A 538 0.77 21.26 1.70
N GLY A 539 1.20 22.46 2.09
CA GLY A 539 2.60 22.75 2.35
C GLY A 539 2.86 24.20 2.75
N TYR A 540 4.13 24.58 2.69
CA TYR A 540 4.62 25.88 3.12
C TYR A 540 5.58 26.46 2.09
N ASN A 541 5.28 27.65 1.58
CA ASN A 541 6.19 28.43 0.75
C ASN A 541 7.15 29.20 1.66
N VAL A 542 8.42 28.80 1.67
CA VAL A 542 9.47 29.39 2.51
C VAL A 542 9.89 30.75 1.96
N SER A 543 9.98 30.90 0.64
CA SER A 543 10.33 32.17 -0.01
C SER A 543 9.30 33.29 0.28
N GLU A 544 8.02 32.94 0.36
CA GLU A 544 6.93 33.86 0.73
C GLU A 544 6.59 33.87 2.23
N MET A 545 7.23 33.00 3.02
CA MET A 545 6.91 32.73 4.43
C MET A 545 5.41 32.50 4.68
N ARG A 546 4.77 31.69 3.82
CA ARG A 546 3.32 31.55 3.78
C ARG A 546 2.89 30.09 3.71
N ARG A 547 1.93 29.72 4.57
CA ARG A 547 1.20 28.45 4.49
C ARG A 547 0.19 28.46 3.36
N ASP A 548 -0.01 27.30 2.75
CA ASP A 548 -1.07 27.15 1.77
C ASP A 548 -2.46 27.22 2.41
N LYS A 549 -3.42 27.67 1.59
CA LYS A 549 -4.83 27.76 1.95
C LYS A 549 -5.58 26.45 1.73
N SER A 550 -4.96 25.50 1.03
CA SER A 550 -5.50 24.16 0.77
C SER A 550 -5.07 23.20 1.87
N PHE A 551 -5.88 22.18 2.15
CA PHE A 551 -5.66 21.23 3.24
C PHE A 551 -5.84 19.79 2.76
N TYR A 552 -5.15 18.85 3.42
CA TYR A 552 -5.37 17.42 3.27
C TYR A 552 -6.47 16.98 4.24
N ASP A 553 -7.69 16.89 3.75
CA ASP A 553 -8.88 16.62 4.56
C ASP A 553 -9.51 15.25 4.31
N LEU A 554 -8.99 14.42 3.39
CA LEU A 554 -9.55 13.11 3.06
C LEU A 554 -8.74 11.95 3.65
N LEU A 555 -9.43 10.91 4.15
CA LEU A 555 -8.79 9.66 4.57
C LEU A 555 -8.32 8.81 3.39
N ALA A 556 -9.08 8.81 2.28
CA ALA A 556 -8.68 8.20 1.02
C ALA A 556 -7.73 9.13 0.26
N SER A 557 -6.49 9.20 0.74
CA SER A 557 -5.41 9.98 0.13
C SER A 557 -4.07 9.36 0.54
N GLU A 558 -3.06 9.59 -0.29
CA GLU A 558 -1.65 9.37 -0.02
C GLU A 558 -1.19 10.08 1.27
N ALA A 559 -1.76 11.26 1.55
CA ALA A 559 -1.40 12.09 2.70
C ALA A 559 -1.70 11.40 4.05
N ARG A 560 -2.53 10.36 4.05
CA ARG A 560 -2.78 9.55 5.25
C ARG A 560 -1.50 8.91 5.80
N LEU A 561 -0.50 8.64 4.95
CA LEU A 561 0.79 8.13 5.41
C LEU A 561 1.48 9.18 6.28
N THR A 562 1.54 10.42 5.81
CA THR A 562 2.07 11.56 6.58
C THR A 562 1.29 11.78 7.88
N SER A 563 -0.04 11.78 7.81
CA SER A 563 -0.90 11.87 9.00
C SER A 563 -0.55 10.79 10.03
N TYR A 564 -0.38 9.55 9.58
CA TYR A 564 -0.01 8.43 10.42
C TYR A 564 1.38 8.63 11.05
N VAL A 565 2.38 9.01 10.24
CA VAL A 565 3.77 9.22 10.68
C VAL A 565 3.84 10.34 11.71
N ALA A 566 3.18 11.48 11.48
CA ALA A 566 3.18 12.61 12.39
C ALA A 566 2.52 12.26 13.74
N ILE A 567 1.44 11.47 13.73
CA ILE A 567 0.82 10.97 14.98
C ILE A 567 1.73 9.97 15.67
N ALA A 568 2.33 9.03 14.94
CA ALA A 568 3.24 8.02 15.48
C ALA A 568 4.49 8.66 16.12
N LYS A 569 5.02 9.72 15.50
CA LYS A 569 6.14 10.52 16.01
C LYS A 569 5.77 11.32 17.26
N GLY A 570 4.49 11.68 17.41
CA GLY A 570 3.98 12.49 18.52
C GLY A 570 3.92 13.99 18.23
N ASP A 571 4.14 14.40 16.98
CA ASP A 571 4.12 15.81 16.57
C ASP A 571 2.69 16.39 16.55
N VAL A 572 1.69 15.55 16.29
CA VAL A 572 0.28 15.94 16.24
C VAL A 572 -0.61 14.96 17.01
N PRO A 573 -1.74 15.42 17.59
CA PRO A 573 -2.60 14.56 18.40
C PRO A 573 -3.35 13.51 17.54
N PRO A 574 -3.71 12.34 18.11
CA PRO A 574 -4.49 11.31 17.42
C PRO A 574 -5.85 11.79 16.87
N ASP A 575 -6.42 12.87 17.44
CA ASP A 575 -7.63 13.52 16.95
C ASP A 575 -7.53 13.97 15.48
N HIS A 576 -6.31 14.18 14.98
CA HIS A 576 -6.05 14.47 13.57
C HIS A 576 -6.61 13.38 12.65
N TRP A 577 -6.33 12.11 12.94
CA TRP A 577 -6.81 10.96 12.15
C TRP A 577 -8.34 10.86 12.10
N LEU A 578 -8.98 11.22 13.22
CA LEU A 578 -10.43 11.22 13.33
C LEU A 578 -11.06 12.39 12.56
N SER A 579 -10.31 13.48 12.37
CA SER A 579 -10.76 14.69 11.67
C SER A 579 -10.70 14.57 10.14
N LEU A 580 -10.00 13.57 9.60
CA LEU A 580 -9.99 13.28 8.16
C LEU A 580 -11.39 12.82 7.68
N SER A 581 -11.93 13.46 6.67
CA SER A 581 -13.23 13.16 6.07
C SER A 581 -13.26 11.78 5.41
N ARG A 582 -14.43 11.14 5.46
CA ARG A 582 -14.71 9.81 4.89
C ARG A 582 -15.92 9.87 3.95
N PRO A 583 -15.87 10.68 2.86
CA PRO A 583 -16.98 10.79 1.94
C PRO A 583 -17.25 9.43 1.28
N TYR A 584 -18.50 8.99 1.27
CA TYR A 584 -18.91 7.73 0.65
C TYR A 584 -19.76 7.97 -0.59
N GLY A 585 -19.44 7.22 -1.64
CA GLY A 585 -20.15 7.19 -2.91
C GLY A 585 -20.71 5.80 -3.18
N THR A 586 -21.48 5.69 -4.26
CA THR A 586 -21.94 4.39 -4.77
C THR A 586 -21.65 4.31 -6.26
N VAL A 587 -20.95 3.26 -6.67
CA VAL A 587 -20.62 2.97 -8.07
C VAL A 587 -21.02 1.53 -8.35
N ASP A 588 -21.92 1.31 -9.32
CA ASP A 588 -22.41 -0.02 -9.71
C ASP A 588 -22.89 -0.88 -8.52
N GLY A 589 -23.53 -0.23 -7.53
CA GLY A 589 -24.02 -0.88 -6.30
C GLY A 589 -22.95 -1.19 -5.25
N ARG A 590 -21.67 -0.90 -5.53
CA ARG A 590 -20.55 -0.96 -4.57
C ARG A 590 -20.47 0.33 -3.77
N LYS A 591 -20.13 0.21 -2.50
CA LYS A 591 -19.88 1.36 -1.62
C LYS A 591 -18.41 1.71 -1.68
N VAL A 592 -18.09 2.91 -2.17
CA VAL A 592 -16.72 3.37 -2.34
C VAL A 592 -16.43 4.51 -1.38
N LEU A 593 -15.22 4.52 -0.81
CA LEU A 593 -14.71 5.67 -0.08
C LEU A 593 -14.08 6.61 -1.10
N ASN A 594 -14.61 7.82 -1.27
CA ASN A 594 -14.14 8.75 -2.29
C ASN A 594 -12.82 9.40 -1.89
N SER A 595 -11.90 9.46 -2.85
CA SER A 595 -10.70 10.30 -2.79
C SER A 595 -10.94 11.62 -3.52
N TRP A 596 -9.92 12.48 -3.60
CA TRP A 596 -10.07 13.75 -4.33
C TRP A 596 -10.04 13.50 -5.83
N GLY A 597 -8.97 12.83 -6.30
CA GLY A 597 -8.71 12.60 -7.72
C GLY A 597 -9.33 11.33 -8.28
N GLY A 598 -9.71 10.37 -7.45
CA GLY A 598 -10.09 9.02 -7.88
C GLY A 598 -8.92 8.22 -8.46
N THR A 599 -7.69 8.57 -8.09
CA THR A 599 -6.46 7.96 -8.62
C THR A 599 -6.17 6.66 -7.87
N MET A 600 -5.53 5.68 -8.51
CA MET A 600 -5.15 4.44 -7.81
C MET A 600 -4.11 4.70 -6.71
N PHE A 601 -3.20 5.64 -6.96
CA PHE A 601 -2.11 6.02 -6.04
C PHE A 601 -2.63 6.49 -4.67
N GLU A 602 -3.67 7.33 -4.63
CA GLU A 602 -4.29 7.84 -3.38
C GLU A 602 -4.68 6.69 -2.43
N TYR A 603 -5.11 5.56 -2.98
CA TYR A 603 -5.51 4.39 -2.21
C TYR A 603 -4.33 3.48 -1.88
N LEU A 604 -3.45 3.22 -2.84
CA LEU A 604 -2.53 2.08 -2.78
C LEU A 604 -1.09 2.44 -2.39
N MET A 605 -0.59 3.66 -2.64
CA MET A 605 0.79 4.00 -2.28
C MET A 605 1.07 3.81 -0.78
N PRO A 606 0.18 4.23 0.15
CA PRO A 606 0.42 3.99 1.57
C PRO A 606 0.54 2.51 1.95
N MET A 607 0.02 1.56 1.16
CA MET A 607 0.18 0.12 1.41
C MET A 607 1.61 -0.40 1.21
N ILE A 608 2.49 0.38 0.59
CA ILE A 608 3.93 0.05 0.57
C ILE A 608 4.45 -0.05 2.01
N PHE A 609 3.92 0.80 2.90
CA PHE A 609 4.36 0.97 4.29
C PHE A 609 3.35 0.40 5.30
N GLN A 610 2.07 0.72 5.13
CA GLN A 610 1.00 0.40 6.08
C GLN A 610 0.49 -1.03 5.91
N ARG A 611 0.28 -1.75 7.01
CA ARG A 611 -0.40 -3.05 7.03
C ARG A 611 -1.86 -2.92 6.61
N ASP A 612 -2.29 -3.81 5.73
CA ASP A 612 -3.71 -4.06 5.44
C ASP A 612 -4.29 -4.99 6.52
N PHE A 613 -5.39 -4.58 7.14
CA PHE A 613 -6.15 -5.40 8.08
C PHE A 613 -7.49 -5.79 7.46
N GLU A 614 -7.67 -7.09 7.22
CA GLU A 614 -8.90 -7.62 6.62
C GLU A 614 -10.14 -7.14 7.38
N ASN A 615 -11.17 -6.74 6.63
CA ASN A 615 -12.43 -6.19 7.15
C ASN A 615 -12.31 -4.82 7.86
N SER A 616 -11.20 -4.10 7.68
CA SER A 616 -11.11 -2.67 8.02
C SER A 616 -11.69 -1.79 6.92
N LEU A 617 -12.01 -0.55 7.27
CA LEU A 617 -12.48 0.51 6.36
C LEU A 617 -11.48 0.73 5.22
N LEU A 618 -10.19 0.85 5.53
CA LEU A 618 -9.14 1.05 4.51
C LEU A 618 -9.00 -0.17 3.61
N SER A 619 -9.02 -1.39 4.18
CA SER A 619 -8.98 -2.62 3.37
C SER A 619 -10.12 -2.67 2.35
N SER A 620 -11.33 -2.34 2.80
CA SER A 620 -12.50 -2.25 1.93
C SER A 620 -12.32 -1.16 0.87
N ALA A 621 -11.87 0.04 1.24
CA ALA A 621 -11.68 1.15 0.32
C ALA A 621 -10.70 0.79 -0.82
N MET A 622 -9.56 0.18 -0.47
CA MET A 622 -8.53 -0.21 -1.44
C MET A 622 -9.02 -1.30 -2.39
N ARG A 623 -9.73 -2.32 -1.88
CA ARG A 623 -10.30 -3.39 -2.71
C ARG A 623 -11.38 -2.87 -3.65
N GLU A 624 -12.31 -2.05 -3.16
CA GLU A 624 -13.38 -1.51 -4.01
C GLU A 624 -12.85 -0.51 -5.05
N ALA A 625 -11.83 0.30 -4.71
CA ALA A 625 -11.18 1.19 -5.68
C ALA A 625 -10.54 0.39 -6.83
N VAL A 626 -9.84 -0.71 -6.53
CA VAL A 626 -9.25 -1.59 -7.56
C VAL A 626 -10.34 -2.21 -8.43
N GLU A 627 -11.42 -2.74 -7.85
CA GLU A 627 -12.50 -3.33 -8.64
C GLU A 627 -13.20 -2.30 -9.53
N VAL A 628 -13.48 -1.10 -9.03
CA VAL A 628 -14.11 -0.03 -9.84
C VAL A 628 -13.20 0.42 -10.98
N GLN A 629 -11.88 0.52 -10.75
CA GLN A 629 -10.92 0.81 -11.81
C GLN A 629 -10.89 -0.27 -12.89
N ILE A 630 -10.90 -1.55 -12.50
CA ILE A 630 -10.94 -2.69 -13.42
C ILE A 630 -12.23 -2.65 -14.25
N ASP A 631 -13.38 -2.50 -13.57
CA ASP A 631 -14.70 -2.46 -14.21
C ASP A 631 -14.80 -1.27 -15.18
N TYR A 632 -14.30 -0.09 -14.80
CA TYR A 632 -14.28 1.10 -15.64
C TYR A 632 -13.42 0.94 -16.90
N ALA A 633 -12.18 0.44 -16.75
CA ALA A 633 -11.28 0.20 -17.87
C ALA A 633 -11.83 -0.88 -18.82
N HIS A 634 -12.44 -1.94 -18.26
CA HIS A 634 -13.08 -3.00 -19.02
C HIS A 634 -14.23 -2.46 -19.89
N ARG A 635 -15.10 -1.59 -19.34
CA ARG A 635 -16.18 -0.94 -20.11
C ARG A 635 -15.65 -0.08 -21.27
N ARG A 636 -14.46 0.51 -21.11
CA ARG A 636 -13.79 1.32 -22.14
C ARG A 636 -12.90 0.52 -23.09
N GLY A 637 -12.77 -0.79 -22.87
CA GLY A 637 -11.93 -1.67 -23.69
C GLY A 637 -10.44 -1.37 -23.57
N VAL A 638 -9.94 -0.79 -22.48
CA VAL A 638 -8.52 -0.45 -22.25
C VAL A 638 -7.94 -1.23 -21.07
N PRO A 639 -6.60 -1.33 -20.91
CA PRO A 639 -5.99 -1.79 -19.66
C PRO A 639 -6.36 -0.89 -18.48
N TRP A 640 -6.30 -1.39 -17.25
CA TRP A 640 -6.54 -0.58 -16.03
C TRP A 640 -5.25 -0.08 -15.40
N GLY A 641 -5.36 0.79 -14.39
CA GLY A 641 -4.22 1.45 -13.73
C GLY A 641 -4.23 2.97 -13.94
N ILE A 642 -5.38 3.61 -13.81
CA ILE A 642 -5.54 5.05 -13.99
C ILE A 642 -5.06 5.75 -12.72
N SER A 643 -4.07 6.63 -12.86
CA SER A 643 -3.48 7.34 -11.73
C SER A 643 -2.80 8.61 -12.22
N GLU A 644 -2.25 9.42 -11.32
CA GLU A 644 -1.34 10.50 -11.67
C GLU A 644 -0.14 9.99 -12.47
N SER A 645 0.15 10.66 -13.58
CA SER A 645 1.21 10.27 -14.50
C SER A 645 1.54 11.41 -15.46
N ALA A 646 2.63 11.24 -16.22
CA ALA A 646 2.76 12.01 -17.45
C ALA A 646 1.74 11.59 -18.50
N TYR A 647 1.43 12.50 -19.43
CA TYR A 647 0.48 12.29 -20.52
C TYR A 647 1.01 12.90 -21.81
N ALA A 648 0.34 12.62 -22.93
CA ALA A 648 0.89 12.88 -24.26
C ALA A 648 0.91 14.36 -24.70
N ASP A 649 0.61 15.32 -23.82
CA ASP A 649 0.91 16.73 -24.09
C ASP A 649 2.40 17.01 -23.89
N LEU A 650 2.93 17.82 -24.81
CA LEU A 650 4.30 18.28 -24.80
C LEU A 650 4.32 19.80 -24.58
N ASP A 651 5.25 20.28 -23.75
CA ASP A 651 5.53 21.71 -23.66
C ASP A 651 6.40 22.20 -24.84
N ALA A 652 6.75 23.49 -24.82
CA ALA A 652 7.61 24.12 -25.81
C ALA A 652 9.00 23.44 -25.94
N ASN A 653 9.47 22.75 -24.90
CA ASN A 653 10.73 22.03 -24.87
C ASN A 653 10.57 20.54 -25.22
N LYS A 654 9.38 20.13 -25.69
CA LYS A 654 9.05 18.73 -26.00
C LYS A 654 9.15 17.79 -24.81
N THR A 655 8.88 18.30 -23.60
CA THR A 655 8.81 17.48 -22.38
C THR A 655 7.36 17.10 -22.10
N TYR A 656 7.12 15.82 -21.80
CA TYR A 656 5.79 15.36 -21.40
C TYR A 656 5.33 16.05 -20.13
N GLN A 657 4.07 16.49 -20.11
CA GLN A 657 3.46 17.15 -18.97
C GLN A 657 2.89 16.14 -17.96
N TYR A 658 2.74 16.55 -16.70
CA TYR A 658 2.28 15.72 -15.59
C TYR A 658 0.98 16.23 -14.98
N ARG A 659 0.02 15.34 -14.67
CA ARG A 659 -1.17 15.67 -13.88
C ARG A 659 -1.84 14.42 -13.30
N ALA A 660 -2.80 14.63 -12.39
CA ALA A 660 -3.61 13.58 -11.80
C ALA A 660 -4.77 13.13 -12.71
N PHE A 661 -4.86 11.82 -12.96
CA PHE A 661 -5.97 11.15 -13.64
C PHE A 661 -6.65 10.16 -12.68
N GLY A 662 -7.97 10.05 -12.78
CA GLY A 662 -8.70 9.12 -11.94
C GLY A 662 -10.02 8.71 -12.53
N VAL A 663 -10.71 7.81 -11.84
CA VAL A 663 -11.94 7.18 -12.33
C VAL A 663 -13.16 7.94 -11.83
N PRO A 664 -14.12 8.27 -12.72
CA PRO A 664 -15.40 8.82 -12.33
C PRO A 664 -16.07 7.98 -11.24
N GLY A 665 -16.53 8.65 -10.20
CA GLY A 665 -17.19 8.04 -9.04
C GLY A 665 -16.29 7.53 -7.94
N LEU A 666 -14.97 7.43 -8.16
CA LEU A 666 -13.98 7.33 -7.08
C LEU A 666 -13.53 8.71 -6.59
N GLY A 667 -13.38 9.68 -7.49
CA GLY A 667 -12.95 11.03 -7.16
C GLY A 667 -14.08 12.04 -6.94
N LEU A 668 -13.83 13.04 -6.10
CA LEU A 668 -14.71 14.22 -5.92
C LEU A 668 -14.48 15.31 -6.97
N LYS A 669 -13.33 15.29 -7.65
CA LYS A 669 -12.97 16.24 -8.72
C LYS A 669 -13.90 16.09 -9.92
N TYR A 670 -14.34 17.22 -10.49
CA TYR A 670 -15.14 17.24 -11.72
C TYR A 670 -14.28 16.94 -12.96
N GLY A 671 -14.88 16.32 -13.98
CA GLY A 671 -14.25 16.10 -15.30
C GLY A 671 -13.29 14.91 -15.39
N LEU A 672 -13.37 13.96 -14.46
CA LEU A 672 -12.56 12.73 -14.47
C LEU A 672 -12.84 11.80 -15.66
N ASP A 673 -13.97 12.00 -16.35
CA ASP A 673 -14.38 11.23 -17.53
C ASP A 673 -13.77 11.74 -18.85
N GLN A 674 -13.11 12.90 -18.83
CA GLN A 674 -12.57 13.57 -20.01
C GLN A 674 -11.28 12.94 -20.53
N ASP A 675 -10.43 12.46 -19.63
CA ASP A 675 -9.11 11.92 -19.95
C ASP A 675 -9.03 10.46 -19.51
N LEU A 676 -8.42 9.62 -20.35
CA LEU A 676 -8.21 8.20 -20.12
C LEU A 676 -6.73 7.87 -20.28
N VAL A 677 -5.96 8.06 -19.20
CA VAL A 677 -4.53 7.78 -19.16
C VAL A 677 -4.27 6.62 -18.19
N VAL A 678 -3.51 5.63 -18.65
CA VAL A 678 -3.22 4.41 -17.89
C VAL A 678 -1.73 4.34 -17.61
N ALA A 679 -1.37 4.17 -16.33
CA ALA A 679 0.00 4.13 -15.84
C ALA A 679 0.33 2.74 -15.25
N PRO A 680 1.36 2.03 -15.76
CA PRO A 680 1.68 0.68 -15.31
C PRO A 680 2.04 0.56 -13.82
N TYR A 681 2.66 1.58 -13.22
CA TYR A 681 3.00 1.55 -11.78
C TYR A 681 1.76 1.41 -10.88
N ALA A 682 0.63 2.00 -11.28
CA ALA A 682 -0.64 1.88 -10.56
C ALA A 682 -1.19 0.44 -10.60
N THR A 683 -0.96 -0.28 -11.71
CA THR A 683 -1.28 -1.71 -11.82
C THR A 683 -0.37 -2.54 -10.90
N LEU A 684 0.93 -2.21 -10.83
CA LEU A 684 1.89 -2.87 -9.95
C LEU A 684 1.52 -2.69 -8.46
N LEU A 685 1.07 -1.51 -8.05
CA LEU A 685 0.61 -1.25 -6.67
C LEU A 685 -0.55 -2.16 -6.23
N ALA A 686 -1.37 -2.64 -7.16
CA ALA A 686 -2.49 -3.54 -6.89
C ALA A 686 -2.10 -5.03 -6.81
N LEU A 687 -0.82 -5.36 -7.01
CA LEU A 687 -0.32 -6.74 -7.10
C LEU A 687 -0.65 -7.59 -5.86
N GLU A 688 -0.62 -7.03 -4.66
CA GLU A 688 -0.95 -7.76 -3.43
C GLU A 688 -2.45 -7.86 -3.14
N ILE A 689 -3.27 -7.06 -3.82
CA ILE A 689 -4.73 -7.11 -3.73
C ILE A 689 -5.29 -8.16 -4.69
N THR A 690 -4.89 -8.10 -5.97
CA THR A 690 -5.44 -8.95 -7.04
C THR A 690 -4.35 -9.50 -7.99
N PRO A 691 -3.46 -10.41 -7.52
CA PRO A 691 -2.26 -10.82 -8.26
C PRO A 691 -2.52 -11.30 -9.69
N GLU A 692 -3.51 -12.18 -9.87
CA GLU A 692 -3.83 -12.81 -11.17
C GLU A 692 -4.27 -11.76 -12.21
N ARG A 693 -5.15 -10.83 -11.80
CA ARG A 693 -5.64 -9.75 -12.67
C ARG A 693 -4.55 -8.71 -12.94
N THR A 694 -3.68 -8.43 -11.96
CA THR A 694 -2.52 -7.56 -12.14
C THR A 694 -1.59 -8.12 -13.20
N VAL A 695 -1.19 -9.39 -13.11
CA VAL A 695 -0.29 -9.99 -14.12
C VAL A 695 -0.94 -10.03 -15.50
N ALA A 696 -2.22 -10.39 -15.60
CA ALA A 696 -2.94 -10.35 -16.88
C ALA A 696 -2.96 -8.94 -17.51
N ASN A 697 -3.14 -7.90 -16.69
CA ASN A 697 -3.12 -6.51 -17.18
C ASN A 697 -1.72 -6.05 -17.57
N LEU A 698 -0.69 -6.42 -16.81
CA LEU A 698 0.71 -6.13 -17.15
C LEU A 698 1.13 -6.77 -18.48
N ARG A 699 0.69 -8.00 -18.76
CA ARG A 699 0.89 -8.62 -20.09
C ARG A 699 0.28 -7.79 -21.19
N ARG A 700 -0.99 -7.40 -21.01
CA ARG A 700 -1.69 -6.55 -21.97
C ARG A 700 -0.98 -5.21 -22.18
N LEU A 701 -0.42 -4.61 -21.13
CA LEU A 701 0.39 -3.40 -21.23
C LEU A 701 1.72 -3.65 -21.98
N SER A 702 2.39 -4.77 -21.74
CA SER A 702 3.58 -5.18 -22.49
C SER A 702 3.27 -5.41 -23.97
N ASP A 703 2.14 -6.04 -24.30
CA ASP A 703 1.71 -6.32 -25.69
C ASP A 703 1.45 -5.03 -26.48
N ILE A 704 1.05 -3.95 -25.80
CA ILE A 704 0.84 -2.61 -26.39
C ILE A 704 2.18 -1.83 -26.52
N GLY A 705 3.30 -2.41 -26.05
CA GLY A 705 4.63 -1.85 -26.18
C GLY A 705 5.01 -0.85 -25.08
N LEU A 706 4.38 -0.92 -23.90
CA LEU A 706 4.78 -0.11 -22.74
C LEU A 706 6.00 -0.64 -22.00
N GLU A 707 6.42 -1.89 -22.22
CA GLU A 707 7.65 -2.40 -21.64
C GLU A 707 8.86 -1.84 -22.40
N GLY A 708 9.73 -1.12 -21.69
CA GLY A 708 10.99 -0.59 -22.20
C GLY A 708 12.20 -1.14 -21.46
N GLU A 709 13.31 -0.42 -21.53
CA GLU A 709 14.60 -0.86 -20.98
C GLU A 709 14.65 -0.85 -19.46
N TYR A 710 14.03 0.18 -18.85
CA TYR A 710 13.97 0.37 -17.41
C TYR A 710 12.67 -0.14 -16.79
N GLY A 711 12.09 -1.18 -17.36
CA GLY A 711 10.75 -1.66 -17.01
C GLY A 711 9.70 -0.93 -17.82
N TYR A 712 8.52 -0.67 -17.24
CA TYR A 712 7.46 0.00 -17.97
C TYR A 712 7.72 1.51 -18.13
N PHE A 713 7.43 2.02 -19.32
CA PHE A 713 7.26 3.45 -19.56
C PHE A 713 6.13 4.02 -18.70
N GLU A 714 6.16 5.34 -18.54
CA GLU A 714 5.32 6.12 -17.66
C GLU A 714 3.81 5.87 -17.82
N ALA A 715 3.29 5.99 -19.06
CA ALA A 715 1.87 5.84 -19.31
C ALA A 715 1.51 5.63 -20.79
N ILE A 716 0.24 5.34 -21.04
CA ILE A 716 -0.42 5.43 -22.34
C ILE A 716 -1.65 6.33 -22.23
N ASP A 717 -1.78 7.30 -23.14
CA ASP A 717 -2.90 8.24 -23.20
C ASP A 717 -3.92 7.80 -24.27
N PHE A 718 -5.03 7.18 -23.85
CA PHE A 718 -6.12 6.73 -24.72
C PHE A 718 -7.12 7.84 -25.07
N SER A 719 -6.99 9.04 -24.49
CA SER A 719 -7.79 10.22 -24.85
C SER A 719 -7.43 10.74 -26.24
N ARG A 720 -6.29 10.29 -26.78
CA ARG A 720 -5.69 10.79 -28.02
C ARG A 720 -5.41 9.66 -29.01
N GLN A 721 -5.21 10.04 -30.26
CA GLN A 721 -4.82 9.17 -31.36
C GLN A 721 -3.67 9.81 -32.13
N ARG A 722 -2.72 9.00 -32.62
CA ARG A 722 -1.51 9.49 -33.30
C ARG A 722 -1.80 10.17 -34.65
N SER A 723 -2.86 9.73 -35.32
CA SER A 723 -3.31 10.27 -36.62
C SER A 723 -4.84 10.21 -36.68
N ARG A 724 -5.45 10.86 -37.69
CA ARG A 724 -6.92 10.88 -37.86
C ARG A 724 -7.54 9.49 -38.04
N GLU A 725 -6.75 8.51 -38.49
CA GLU A 725 -7.17 7.12 -38.75
C GLU A 725 -6.43 6.09 -37.86
N GLY A 726 -5.60 6.55 -36.91
CA GLY A 726 -4.83 5.68 -36.04
C GLY A 726 -5.61 5.16 -34.84
N GLU A 727 -5.18 4.04 -34.26
CA GLU A 727 -5.73 3.54 -33.00
C GLU A 727 -5.53 4.57 -31.86
N ARG A 728 -6.49 4.59 -30.93
CA ARG A 728 -6.39 5.41 -29.72
C ARG A 728 -5.31 4.85 -28.80
N GLY A 729 -4.52 5.75 -28.22
CA GLY A 729 -3.38 5.39 -27.38
C GLY A 729 -2.09 6.02 -27.88
N VAL A 730 -1.59 7.02 -27.15
CA VAL A 730 -0.26 7.58 -27.37
C VAL A 730 0.64 7.17 -26.22
N LEU A 731 1.68 6.38 -26.52
CA LEU A 731 2.69 5.96 -25.56
C LEU A 731 3.49 7.17 -25.04
N VAL A 732 3.53 7.33 -23.73
CA VAL A 732 4.31 8.35 -23.02
C VAL A 732 5.65 7.71 -22.64
N ARG A 733 6.63 7.83 -23.54
CA ARG A 733 7.97 7.24 -23.36
C ARG A 733 8.83 8.11 -22.44
N ALA A 734 8.51 8.06 -21.17
CA ALA A 734 9.29 8.64 -20.08
C ALA A 734 9.35 7.65 -18.92
N TYR A 735 10.20 7.94 -17.94
CA TYR A 735 10.29 7.23 -16.67
C TYR A 735 10.34 8.24 -15.55
N MET A 736 9.54 8.05 -14.49
CA MET A 736 9.60 8.86 -13.27
C MET A 736 10.18 8.06 -12.12
N ALA A 737 11.10 8.66 -11.37
CA ALA A 737 11.80 7.97 -10.28
C ALA A 737 10.85 7.39 -9.24
N HIS A 738 9.87 8.15 -8.77
CA HIS A 738 8.90 7.67 -7.78
C HIS A 738 8.00 6.56 -8.33
N HIS A 739 7.59 6.60 -9.61
CA HIS A 739 6.80 5.51 -10.21
C HIS A 739 7.61 4.23 -10.37
N GLN A 740 8.88 4.33 -10.80
CA GLN A 740 9.78 3.18 -10.84
C GLN A 740 10.01 2.61 -9.43
N ALA A 741 10.26 3.47 -8.44
CA ALA A 741 10.46 3.03 -7.07
C ALA A 741 9.20 2.36 -6.51
N MET A 742 8.01 2.95 -6.68
CA MET A 742 6.75 2.35 -6.23
C MET A 742 6.49 1.00 -6.88
N GLY A 743 6.74 0.87 -8.18
CA GLY A 743 6.64 -0.41 -8.90
C GLY A 743 7.58 -1.47 -8.31
N LEU A 744 8.85 -1.13 -8.09
CA LEU A 744 9.84 -2.03 -7.51
C LEU A 744 9.49 -2.41 -6.06
N LEU A 745 9.04 -1.45 -5.24
CA LEU A 745 8.66 -1.70 -3.85
C LEU A 745 7.39 -2.53 -3.72
N ALA A 746 6.45 -2.41 -4.67
CA ALA A 746 5.30 -3.30 -4.76
C ALA A 746 5.73 -4.75 -5.07
N LEU A 747 6.65 -4.93 -6.02
CA LEU A 747 7.26 -6.23 -6.33
C LEU A 747 8.02 -6.78 -5.13
N GLN A 748 8.77 -5.92 -4.43
CA GLN A 748 9.52 -6.27 -3.23
C GLN A 748 8.60 -6.81 -2.12
N ASN A 749 7.52 -6.10 -1.82
CA ASN A 749 6.54 -6.55 -0.86
C ASN A 749 5.88 -7.86 -1.31
N PHE A 750 5.59 -8.03 -2.60
CA PHE A 750 4.99 -9.26 -3.11
C PHE A 750 5.90 -10.50 -2.99
N PHE A 751 7.18 -10.39 -3.35
CA PHE A 751 8.12 -11.51 -3.33
C PHE A 751 8.65 -11.83 -1.92
N HIS A 752 8.86 -10.80 -1.09
CA HIS A 752 9.49 -10.90 0.23
C HIS A 752 8.50 -10.76 1.40
N ASP A 753 7.23 -11.09 1.16
CA ASP A 753 6.17 -11.17 2.19
C ASP A 753 5.93 -9.87 2.97
N GLY A 754 5.81 -8.76 2.25
CA GLY A 754 5.53 -7.42 2.79
C GLY A 754 6.70 -6.85 3.59
N VAL A 755 7.94 -7.08 3.16
CA VAL A 755 9.13 -6.78 3.96
C VAL A 755 9.26 -5.29 4.32
N ILE A 756 8.93 -4.38 3.41
CA ILE A 756 8.96 -2.93 3.68
C ILE A 756 7.94 -2.57 4.74
N ARG A 757 6.71 -3.11 4.63
CA ARG A 757 5.70 -2.95 5.69
C ARG A 757 6.15 -3.51 7.02
N ARG A 758 6.83 -4.67 7.02
CA ARG A 758 7.35 -5.25 8.27
C ARG A 758 8.40 -4.33 8.89
N HIS A 759 9.29 -3.74 8.10
CA HIS A 759 10.28 -2.79 8.62
C HIS A 759 9.60 -1.56 9.23
N PHE A 760 8.69 -0.93 8.48
CA PHE A 760 7.95 0.24 8.94
C PHE A 760 7.23 -0.03 10.28
N HIS A 761 6.52 -1.15 10.39
CA HIS A 761 5.78 -1.56 11.58
C HIS A 761 6.63 -2.17 12.71
N SER A 762 7.93 -2.36 12.49
CA SER A 762 8.87 -2.77 13.54
C SER A 762 9.40 -1.57 14.32
N ASP A 763 9.28 -0.35 13.78
CA ASP A 763 9.52 0.85 14.56
C ASP A 763 8.49 0.95 15.71
N PRO A 764 8.92 1.10 16.97
CA PRO A 764 8.02 1.16 18.12
C PRO A 764 6.95 2.25 18.01
N ARG A 765 7.27 3.39 17.39
CA ARG A 765 6.34 4.51 17.17
C ARG A 765 5.22 4.10 16.25
N THR A 766 5.56 3.54 15.10
CA THR A 766 4.60 2.99 14.13
C THR A 766 3.72 1.93 14.80
N ARG A 767 4.31 1.00 15.56
CA ARG A 767 3.56 -0.05 16.24
C ARG A 767 2.56 0.49 17.25
N ALA A 768 2.89 1.56 17.96
CA ALA A 768 1.98 2.21 18.90
C ALA A 768 0.76 2.87 18.22
N ALA A 769 0.93 3.34 16.98
CA ALA A 769 -0.13 3.98 16.19
C ALA A 769 -0.99 2.98 15.37
N GLU A 770 -0.65 1.69 15.33
CA GLU A 770 -1.39 0.67 14.57
C GLU A 770 -2.91 0.64 14.84
N PRO A 771 -3.43 0.93 16.06
CA PRO A 771 -4.85 0.97 16.30
C PRO A 771 -5.67 1.88 15.38
N LEU A 772 -5.05 2.91 14.79
CA LEU A 772 -5.67 3.80 13.80
C LEU A 772 -6.09 3.07 12.52
N LEU A 773 -5.41 1.97 12.19
CA LEU A 773 -5.67 1.16 10.99
C LEU A 773 -6.79 0.13 11.20
N TYR A 774 -7.29 -0.05 12.43
CA TYR A 774 -8.37 -1.00 12.76
C TYR A 774 -9.76 -0.40 12.60
N GLU A 775 -9.89 0.72 11.89
CA GLU A 775 -11.18 1.39 11.72
C GLU A 775 -12.20 0.45 11.05
N ARG A 776 -13.38 0.31 11.65
CA ARG A 776 -14.43 -0.59 11.16
C ARG A 776 -15.19 0.03 10.00
N ILE A 777 -15.64 -0.83 9.08
CA ILE A 777 -16.56 -0.43 8.01
C ILE A 777 -17.88 0.07 8.65
N PRO A 778 -18.33 1.31 8.34
CA PRO A 778 -19.55 1.86 8.91
C PRO A 778 -20.80 1.04 8.53
N THR A 779 -21.58 0.61 9.53
CA THR A 779 -22.79 -0.22 9.32
C THR A 779 -23.99 0.60 8.79
N ALA A 780 -24.03 1.89 9.12
CA ALA A 780 -24.97 2.86 8.57
C ALA A 780 -24.15 3.99 7.94
N LEU A 781 -24.29 4.17 6.63
CA LEU A 781 -23.66 5.30 5.95
C LEU A 781 -24.52 6.54 6.21
N PRO A 782 -23.91 7.69 6.55
CA PRO A 782 -24.57 8.97 6.48
C PRO A 782 -25.21 9.14 5.09
N SER A 783 -26.40 9.72 5.06
CA SER A 783 -27.20 9.98 3.87
C SER A 783 -26.60 11.02 2.92
N ASP A 784 -25.35 11.45 3.14
CA ASP A 784 -24.58 12.32 2.25
C ASP A 784 -24.19 11.52 1.01
N ARG A 785 -25.21 11.19 0.22
CA ARG A 785 -25.06 10.79 -1.17
C ARG A 785 -24.48 12.02 -1.86
N VAL A 786 -23.17 12.05 -2.06
CA VAL A 786 -22.65 12.81 -3.20
C VAL A 786 -23.29 12.13 -4.40
N PRO A 787 -24.20 12.78 -5.14
CA PRO A 787 -24.88 12.14 -6.27
C PRO A 787 -23.80 11.78 -7.29
N THR A 788 -23.39 10.52 -7.28
CA THR A 788 -22.49 9.95 -8.28
C THR A 788 -23.27 9.49 -9.51
N GLU A 789 -24.61 9.52 -9.43
CA GLU A 789 -25.48 9.21 -10.55
C GLU A 789 -25.50 10.38 -11.55
N ARG A 790 -25.03 10.08 -12.77
CA ARG A 790 -25.16 10.82 -14.03
C ARG A 790 -24.03 11.80 -14.39
N LEU A 791 -22.84 11.26 -14.64
CA LEU A 791 -21.90 11.81 -15.63
C LEU A 791 -21.28 10.71 -16.51
N GLU A 792 -21.96 9.56 -16.66
CA GLU A 792 -21.79 8.78 -17.88
C GLU A 792 -22.53 9.52 -18.98
N THR A 793 -21.89 10.54 -19.54
CA THR A 793 -22.14 10.83 -20.95
C THR A 793 -21.61 9.59 -21.65
N GLU A 794 -22.48 8.61 -21.90
CA GLU A 794 -22.23 7.64 -22.94
C GLU A 794 -21.71 8.49 -24.11
N LEU A 795 -20.45 8.28 -24.50
CA LEU A 795 -20.05 8.56 -25.86
C LEU A 795 -20.88 7.60 -26.67
N ALA A 796 -22.15 7.95 -26.87
CA ALA A 796 -22.98 7.38 -27.90
C ALA A 796 -22.08 7.43 -29.14
N PRO A 797 -21.98 6.34 -29.92
CA PRO A 797 -21.43 6.49 -31.25
C PRO A 797 -22.15 7.71 -31.82
N VAL A 798 -21.40 8.64 -32.39
CA VAL A 798 -21.98 9.70 -33.20
C VAL A 798 -22.65 8.96 -34.36
N GLN A 799 -23.86 8.43 -34.11
CA GLN A 799 -24.87 8.40 -35.12
C GLN A 799 -24.96 9.86 -35.50
N VAL A 800 -24.41 10.15 -36.67
CA VAL A 800 -24.81 11.27 -37.47
C VAL A 800 -26.33 11.17 -37.51
N VAL A 801 -27.00 11.79 -36.55
CA VAL A 801 -28.43 12.07 -36.60
C VAL A 801 -28.51 12.85 -37.89
N GLY A 802 -28.97 12.18 -38.95
CA GLY A 802 -29.26 12.85 -40.21
C GLY A 802 -30.03 14.09 -39.85
N ARG A 803 -29.49 15.26 -40.19
CA ARG A 803 -30.09 16.56 -39.90
C ARG A 803 -31.57 16.44 -40.25
N SER A 804 -32.45 16.40 -39.25
CA SER A 804 -33.86 16.64 -39.49
C SER A 804 -33.95 18.13 -39.81
N VAL A 805 -33.82 18.47 -41.09
CA VAL A 805 -34.03 19.84 -41.57
C VAL A 805 -35.51 20.11 -41.37
N SER A 806 -35.85 20.77 -40.27
CA SER A 806 -37.19 21.30 -40.06
C SER A 806 -37.30 22.56 -40.92
N ARG A 807 -38.14 22.52 -41.95
CA ARG A 807 -38.43 23.69 -42.79
C ARG A 807 -39.63 24.41 -42.19
N PHE A 808 -39.47 25.70 -41.92
CA PHE A 808 -40.55 26.58 -41.48
C PHE A 808 -40.86 27.52 -42.64
N ASP A 809 -42.12 27.57 -43.05
CA ASP A 809 -42.56 28.42 -44.17
C ASP A 809 -43.06 29.79 -43.72
N THR A 810 -42.97 30.11 -42.42
CA THR A 810 -43.30 31.42 -41.86
C THR A 810 -42.35 31.80 -40.70
N PRO A 811 -41.85 33.05 -40.66
CA PRO A 811 -41.10 33.57 -39.53
C PRO A 811 -42.01 33.90 -38.32
N SER A 812 -43.32 33.97 -38.52
CA SER A 812 -44.30 34.32 -37.50
C SER A 812 -44.87 33.07 -36.83
N THR A 813 -44.12 32.50 -35.89
CA THR A 813 -44.57 31.38 -35.05
C THR A 813 -45.02 31.87 -33.67
N ALA A 814 -46.02 31.21 -33.06
CA ALA A 814 -46.51 31.58 -31.72
C ALA A 814 -45.45 31.42 -30.62
N GLN A 815 -44.47 30.55 -30.85
CA GLN A 815 -43.24 30.44 -30.08
C GLN A 815 -42.06 30.49 -31.05
N PRO A 816 -41.05 31.36 -30.85
CA PRO A 816 -39.89 31.42 -31.73
C PRO A 816 -39.19 30.06 -31.78
N VAL A 817 -39.09 29.48 -32.97
CA VAL A 817 -38.30 28.26 -33.15
C VAL A 817 -36.84 28.65 -33.21
N THR A 818 -35.99 28.02 -32.41
CA THR A 818 -34.56 28.36 -32.32
C THR A 818 -33.68 27.18 -32.68
N GLN A 819 -32.55 27.49 -33.31
CA GLN A 819 -31.47 26.56 -33.56
C GLN A 819 -30.20 27.05 -32.87
N LEU A 820 -29.64 26.20 -32.02
CA LEU A 820 -28.36 26.44 -31.35
C LEU A 820 -27.27 25.63 -32.05
N LEU A 821 -26.19 26.30 -32.44
CA LEU A 821 -25.01 25.72 -33.07
C LEU A 821 -23.79 26.06 -32.22
N SER A 822 -22.96 25.08 -31.89
CA SER A 822 -21.70 25.32 -31.18
C SER A 822 -20.63 24.33 -31.59
N ASN A 823 -19.37 24.77 -31.59
CA ASN A 823 -18.19 23.91 -31.71
C ASN A 823 -17.30 23.97 -30.45
N GLY A 824 -17.85 24.43 -29.32
CA GLY A 824 -17.14 24.58 -28.04
C GLY A 824 -16.36 25.89 -27.89
N SER A 825 -15.90 26.51 -28.98
CA SER A 825 -15.26 27.84 -28.95
C SER A 825 -16.14 28.96 -29.50
N TYR A 826 -17.02 28.65 -30.45
CA TYR A 826 -17.97 29.58 -31.04
C TYR A 826 -19.39 29.00 -30.91
N THR A 827 -20.32 29.83 -30.43
CA THR A 827 -21.72 29.47 -30.20
C THR A 827 -22.61 30.49 -30.89
N VAL A 828 -23.58 29.99 -31.65
CA VAL A 828 -24.57 30.78 -32.37
C VAL A 828 -25.96 30.26 -32.04
N MET A 829 -26.88 31.15 -31.73
CA MET A 829 -28.30 30.87 -31.68
C MET A 829 -28.99 31.70 -32.77
N VAL A 830 -29.82 31.06 -33.60
CA VAL A 830 -30.64 31.74 -34.61
C VAL A 830 -32.10 31.32 -34.45
N THR A 831 -33.02 32.26 -34.56
CA THR A 831 -34.47 32.01 -34.54
C THR A 831 -35.01 31.81 -35.97
N GLY A 832 -36.23 31.29 -36.10
CA GLY A 832 -36.93 31.17 -37.38
C GLY A 832 -37.22 32.51 -38.08
N ALA A 833 -37.17 33.63 -37.36
CA ALA A 833 -37.29 34.97 -37.93
C ALA A 833 -35.94 35.62 -38.27
N GLY A 834 -34.82 34.95 -38.00
CA GLY A 834 -33.45 35.44 -38.28
C GLY A 834 -32.80 36.24 -37.15
N GLY A 835 -33.48 36.41 -36.01
CA GLY A 835 -32.91 36.97 -34.79
C GLY A 835 -31.92 36.02 -34.12
N GLY A 836 -31.01 36.53 -33.30
CA GLY A 836 -30.02 35.64 -32.67
C GLY A 836 -28.86 36.30 -31.96
N PHE A 837 -27.89 35.48 -31.55
CA PHE A 837 -26.60 35.95 -31.06
C PHE A 837 -25.48 35.01 -31.47
N SER A 838 -24.26 35.54 -31.48
CA SER A 838 -23.04 34.79 -31.67
C SER A 838 -21.99 35.18 -30.63
N ARG A 839 -21.34 34.18 -30.04
CA ARG A 839 -20.35 34.33 -28.97
C ARG A 839 -19.13 33.50 -29.30
N TRP A 840 -17.94 34.08 -29.13
CA TRP A 840 -16.67 33.36 -29.16
C TRP A 840 -16.06 33.35 -27.77
N ARG A 841 -16.00 32.17 -27.14
CA ARG A 841 -15.64 31.97 -25.72
C ARG A 841 -16.46 32.89 -24.81
N ASP A 842 -15.80 33.88 -24.19
CA ASP A 842 -16.42 34.83 -23.27
C ASP A 842 -16.81 36.16 -23.93
N PHE A 843 -16.61 36.30 -25.26
CA PHE A 843 -16.88 37.53 -26.00
C PHE A 843 -18.14 37.42 -26.87
N ASP A 844 -19.13 38.28 -26.61
CA ASP A 844 -20.30 38.43 -27.48
C ASP A 844 -19.90 39.18 -28.76
N ILE A 845 -19.92 38.48 -29.90
CA ILE A 845 -19.66 39.07 -31.24
C ILE A 845 -20.90 39.81 -31.73
N THR A 846 -22.08 39.24 -31.49
CA THR A 846 -23.36 39.92 -31.66
C THR A 846 -24.17 39.78 -30.38
N ARG A 847 -24.75 40.89 -29.91
CA ARG A 847 -25.41 40.95 -28.62
C ARG A 847 -26.85 40.46 -28.73
N TRP A 848 -27.23 39.49 -27.89
CA TRP A 848 -28.63 39.06 -27.77
C TRP A 848 -29.49 40.16 -27.15
N ARG A 849 -30.69 40.35 -27.70
CA ARG A 849 -31.76 41.15 -27.08
C ARG A 849 -33.01 40.30 -27.00
N SER A 850 -33.39 39.93 -25.78
CA SER A 850 -34.58 39.11 -25.55
C SER A 850 -35.86 39.92 -25.82
N ASP A 851 -36.44 39.78 -27.01
CA ASP A 851 -37.80 40.24 -27.33
C ASP A 851 -38.58 39.06 -27.96
N PRO A 852 -39.38 38.33 -27.17
CA PRO A 852 -40.11 37.16 -27.64
C PRO A 852 -41.31 37.51 -28.55
N THR A 853 -41.61 38.79 -28.75
CA THR A 853 -42.80 39.23 -29.49
C THR A 853 -42.45 39.72 -30.90
N ARG A 854 -41.34 40.46 -31.04
CA ARG A 854 -41.00 41.12 -32.32
C ARG A 854 -39.80 40.51 -33.04
N ASP A 855 -38.86 39.92 -32.31
CA ASP A 855 -37.64 39.26 -32.84
C ASP A 855 -36.92 40.00 -33.99
N HIS A 856 -36.88 41.33 -33.90
CA HIS A 856 -36.44 42.24 -34.98
C HIS A 856 -34.95 42.61 -34.88
N TRP A 857 -34.20 41.90 -34.05
CA TRP A 857 -32.79 42.20 -33.76
C TRP A 857 -31.90 41.09 -34.32
N GLY A 858 -31.12 41.43 -35.33
CA GLY A 858 -30.25 40.48 -36.03
C GLY A 858 -29.60 41.10 -37.27
N THR A 859 -28.92 40.28 -38.04
CA THR A 859 -28.42 40.65 -39.37
C THR A 859 -29.29 39.95 -40.41
N PHE A 860 -30.04 40.72 -41.20
CA PHE A 860 -31.02 40.22 -42.16
C PHE A 860 -30.54 40.51 -43.58
N PHE A 861 -30.74 39.56 -44.49
CA PHE A 861 -30.44 39.72 -45.91
C PHE A 861 -31.73 39.67 -46.71
N TYR A 862 -32.11 40.79 -47.29
CA TYR A 862 -33.30 40.86 -48.12
C TYR A 862 -32.97 40.56 -49.58
N LEU A 863 -33.70 39.62 -50.17
CA LEU A 863 -33.66 39.29 -51.58
C LEU A 863 -34.95 39.80 -52.22
N THR A 864 -34.85 40.67 -53.23
CA THR A 864 -36.03 41.18 -53.95
C THR A 864 -36.00 40.70 -55.40
N ASP A 865 -37.07 40.03 -55.83
CA ASP A 865 -37.35 39.79 -57.24
C ASP A 865 -37.94 41.07 -57.83
N LEU A 866 -37.17 41.73 -58.69
CA LEU A 866 -37.51 43.00 -59.31
C LEU A 866 -38.63 42.87 -60.36
N GLU A 867 -38.91 41.68 -60.88
CA GLU A 867 -40.00 41.46 -61.84
C GLU A 867 -41.33 41.20 -61.13
N ARG A 868 -41.29 40.53 -59.98
CA ARG A 868 -42.50 40.18 -59.19
C ARG A 868 -42.79 41.14 -58.03
N GLU A 869 -41.91 42.11 -57.78
CA GLU A 869 -41.94 43.00 -56.61
C GLU A 869 -42.08 42.24 -55.28
N GLN A 870 -41.53 41.02 -55.20
CA GLN A 870 -41.56 40.20 -54.00
C GLN A 870 -40.22 40.28 -53.28
N THR A 871 -40.26 40.56 -51.98
CA THR A 871 -39.08 40.60 -51.11
C THR A 871 -39.14 39.45 -50.10
N TRP A 872 -38.06 38.69 -50.02
CA TRP A 872 -37.79 37.66 -49.01
C TRP A 872 -36.67 38.15 -48.08
N SER A 873 -36.60 37.58 -46.87
CA SER A 873 -35.53 37.78 -45.89
C SER A 873 -34.90 36.45 -45.53
#